data_AF-A0A1Q2TZ43-F1
#
_entry.id   AF-A0A1Q2TZ43-F1
#
_cell.length_a   1.000
_cell.length_b   1.000
_cell.length_c   1.000
_cell.angle_alpha   90.00
_cell.angle_beta   90.00
_cell.angle_gamma   90.00
#
_symmetry.space_group_name_H-M   'P 1'
#
loop_
_entity.id
_entity.type
_entity.pdbx_description
1 polymer ?
#
loop_
_entity_poly.entity_id
_entity_poly.type
_entity_poly.pdbx_seq_one_letter_code
_entity_poly.pdbx_strand_id
1 'polypeptide(L)'
;MKFWFTFLQSLPELSTTDFESLNRDTKVERPDTSQNSLTISSLTGATVTPAQLPLGGALIFPGILVTLIFLFLMSIWAYTRVYVITPNNEAFVRTGGVIRKKKTVILNGGCVVLPGFHELTRVPLREISIDVERTGNLAVRTQDYLRANMRVTFYVCINANEEDVLVSAARLSKQGRISEVDIKEALEKRADDAIRAAAKRKSIAEIDSDKLGFADEVLNLIQQDLKKVGLTLNNIAISEIEESDTYDENNFFDAQGVRLRTETIQKSIKQKLDVELTVLKEKRELELNTKVEIEERELAAEQKSLKLAKAKEEAKLTQVKEIEFLKAQQAQEIKASQDQELAKIERNRIQQEQAVEEEKILQKLSIQQNQITADITLEQQNKALKIAMAGAEEEAQIAQQQAAIAIANKEKERLAAEAERIQAEEAVATAKAVEQANREQRLAIIDAEKDANQKRIADQNVVEIDVFRRRRQAEIARQAAELEADSIRTLAEANRYKALAEAQGKQALIEAENALSNANRTAELIKLLLPTIADQLPEMMQALAPQPGVLGDAKVFAFPGSNGEGSGLGEINKLLLSTSGLSLINGLLEEGKLGNLLAQVKGFLQDNRADTSQNEILQNVETLLADLQKKATNPQGKTNTPPTTFVPLPKNLDSSEGA
;
A
#
# COMPACT_ATOMS: atom_id res chain seq x y z
N MET A 1 18.47 23.45 64.09
CA MET A 1 19.88 23.37 64.55
C MET A 1 19.99 22.86 66.00
N LYS A 2 19.41 21.70 66.33
CA LYS A 2 19.62 21.03 67.64
C LYS A 2 19.93 19.52 67.51
N PHE A 3 19.99 19.00 66.28
CA PHE A 3 20.23 17.59 65.98
C PHE A 3 21.73 17.28 65.80
N TRP A 4 22.50 18.26 65.32
CA TRP A 4 23.96 18.11 65.10
C TRP A 4 24.78 18.15 66.39
N PHE A 5 24.28 18.83 67.42
CA PHE A 5 25.01 18.96 68.70
C PHE A 5 24.88 17.70 69.57
N THR A 6 23.78 16.95 69.44
CA THR A 6 23.56 15.67 70.14
C THR A 6 24.30 14.49 69.50
N PHE A 7 24.65 14.58 68.22
CA PHE A 7 25.38 13.52 67.50
C PHE A 7 26.90 13.54 67.79
N LEU A 8 27.46 14.72 68.07
CA LEU A 8 28.87 14.87 68.45
C LEU A 8 29.17 14.41 69.89
N GLN A 9 28.15 14.20 70.72
CA GLN A 9 28.28 13.70 72.09
C GLN A 9 28.12 12.18 72.23
N SER A 10 27.85 11.45 71.15
CA SER A 10 27.55 10.00 71.19
C SER A 10 28.61 9.11 70.55
N LEU A 11 29.87 9.56 70.42
CA LEU A 11 30.95 8.72 69.90
C LEU A 11 31.91 8.30 71.05
N PRO A 12 32.24 7.00 71.15
CA PRO A 12 33.09 6.46 72.21
C PRO A 12 34.58 6.79 72.00
N GLU A 13 35.29 7.11 73.08
CA GLU A 13 36.74 7.29 73.11
C GLU A 13 37.45 5.93 72.92
N LEU A 14 38.40 5.86 71.98
CA LEU A 14 39.28 4.70 71.79
C LEU A 14 40.64 4.97 72.45
N SER A 15 40.89 4.20 73.50
CA SER A 15 42.09 4.17 74.32
C SER A 15 43.23 3.39 73.66
N THR A 16 44.42 3.98 73.70
CA THR A 16 45.74 3.37 73.98
C THR A 16 46.02 1.95 73.48
N THR A 17 46.86 1.91 72.44
CA THR A 17 47.93 0.94 72.13
C THR A 17 48.23 -0.15 73.16
N ASP A 18 48.22 -1.37 72.66
CA ASP A 18 48.70 -2.63 73.25
C ASP A 18 50.07 -2.49 73.92
N PHE A 19 50.12 -2.81 75.21
CA PHE A 19 51.34 -3.00 75.99
C PHE A 19 51.23 -4.33 76.72
N GLU A 20 51.81 -5.40 76.17
CA GLU A 20 52.30 -6.51 76.98
C GLU A 20 53.35 -7.35 76.22
N SER A 21 54.62 -7.16 76.57
CA SER A 21 55.48 -8.28 77.01
C SER A 21 56.84 -7.76 77.48
N LEU A 22 57.17 -8.21 78.68
CA LEU A 22 58.32 -7.86 79.51
C LEU A 22 59.62 -8.54 79.04
N ASN A 23 60.72 -7.76 79.13
CA ASN A 23 61.98 -8.13 79.77
C ASN A 23 62.86 -9.26 79.17
N ARG A 24 64.02 -8.90 78.60
CA ARG A 24 65.35 -9.47 78.98
C ARG A 24 66.54 -8.80 78.28
N ASP A 25 67.53 -8.49 79.12
CA ASP A 25 68.99 -8.58 78.92
C ASP A 25 69.78 -7.54 78.07
N THR A 26 70.35 -6.58 78.80
CA THR A 26 71.77 -6.16 78.83
C THR A 26 72.73 -6.56 77.70
N LYS A 27 73.44 -5.58 77.10
CA LYS A 27 74.90 -5.35 77.25
C LYS A 27 75.46 -4.22 76.36
N VAL A 28 76.38 -3.44 76.94
CA VAL A 28 77.65 -2.91 76.37
C VAL A 28 77.54 -1.79 75.32
N GLU A 29 78.37 -0.74 75.24
CA GLU A 29 79.42 -0.11 76.05
C GLU A 29 79.86 1.18 75.28
N ARG A 30 80.52 2.11 75.96
CA ARG A 30 80.96 3.44 75.48
C ARG A 30 82.18 3.39 74.53
N PRO A 31 82.68 4.54 74.02
CA PRO A 31 83.60 5.43 74.77
C PRO A 31 83.17 6.93 74.67
N ASP A 32 83.19 7.78 75.70
CA ASP A 32 84.26 8.35 76.56
C ASP A 32 85.39 9.06 75.79
N THR A 33 86.02 10.19 76.18
CA THR A 33 85.86 11.33 77.11
C THR A 33 87.18 12.11 77.00
N SER A 34 87.18 13.45 77.09
CA SER A 34 88.18 14.24 77.86
C SER A 34 87.98 15.73 77.62
N GLN A 35 88.10 16.67 78.56
CA GLN A 35 88.31 16.68 80.02
C GLN A 35 88.14 18.16 80.44
N ASN A 36 87.59 18.39 81.65
CA ASN A 36 87.96 19.38 82.69
C ASN A 36 88.16 20.88 82.31
N SER A 37 87.82 21.89 83.12
CA SER A 37 87.76 22.01 84.58
C SER A 37 86.97 23.26 85.00
N LEU A 38 86.38 23.20 86.19
CA LEU A 38 85.82 24.31 86.96
C LEU A 38 86.92 25.26 87.47
N THR A 39 86.61 26.57 87.53
CA THR A 39 87.17 27.48 88.55
C THR A 39 86.22 28.63 88.83
N ILE A 40 85.89 28.80 90.11
CA ILE A 40 85.20 29.95 90.71
C ILE A 40 86.29 30.94 91.14
N SER A 41 86.13 32.23 90.81
CA SER A 41 86.81 33.32 91.50
C SER A 41 85.91 34.54 91.60
N SER A 42 85.62 34.92 92.84
CA SER A 42 85.09 36.21 93.30
C SER A 42 86.12 37.33 93.12
N LEU A 43 85.69 38.56 92.82
CA LEU A 43 86.24 39.81 93.40
C LEU A 43 85.49 41.06 92.89
N THR A 44 84.84 41.75 93.84
CA THR A 44 84.79 43.21 94.05
C THR A 44 84.50 44.17 92.88
N GLY A 45 83.31 44.78 92.93
CA GLY A 45 83.13 46.22 93.16
C GLY A 45 83.53 47.22 92.06
N ALA A 46 82.54 47.77 91.35
CA ALA A 46 82.50 49.18 90.95
C ALA A 46 81.05 49.58 90.59
N THR A 47 80.54 50.56 91.32
CA THR A 47 79.27 51.27 91.11
C THR A 47 79.42 52.28 89.98
N VAL A 48 78.57 52.25 88.94
CA VAL A 48 78.30 53.40 88.04
C VAL A 48 76.86 53.33 87.50
N THR A 49 76.00 54.18 88.10
CA THR A 49 74.98 55.09 87.49
C THR A 49 73.86 54.52 86.57
N PRO A 50 72.58 54.94 86.75
CA PRO A 50 71.44 54.38 86.02
C PRO A 50 71.31 54.97 84.61
N ALA A 51 71.24 54.10 83.61
CA ALA A 51 70.84 54.49 82.25
C ALA A 51 69.31 54.45 82.13
N GLN A 52 68.73 55.63 81.97
CA GLN A 52 67.35 55.85 81.54
C GLN A 52 67.12 55.15 80.19
N LEU A 53 66.09 54.29 80.13
CA LEU A 53 65.55 53.78 78.87
C LEU A 53 64.67 54.87 78.23
N PRO A 54 64.95 55.30 76.99
CA PRO A 54 64.19 56.35 76.34
C PRO A 54 62.83 55.83 75.87
N LEU A 55 61.80 56.57 76.24
CA LEU A 55 60.38 56.43 75.88
C LEU A 55 60.10 56.80 74.39
N GLY A 56 60.91 56.28 73.45
CA GLY A 56 60.93 56.69 72.04
C GLY A 56 60.58 55.60 71.01
N GLY A 57 60.01 54.46 71.44
CA GLY A 57 59.71 53.32 70.56
C GLY A 57 58.22 53.00 70.35
N ALA A 58 57.31 53.78 70.92
CA ALA A 58 55.89 53.42 71.02
C ALA A 58 55.05 53.58 69.73
N LEU A 59 55.61 54.12 68.64
CA LEU A 59 54.90 54.29 67.35
C LEU A 59 55.33 53.31 66.26
N ILE A 60 56.42 52.55 66.45
CA ILE A 60 56.93 51.61 65.43
C ILE A 60 56.15 50.28 65.48
N PHE A 61 55.80 49.80 66.68
CA PHE A 61 54.97 48.60 66.87
C PHE A 61 53.55 48.70 66.28
N PRO A 62 52.77 49.78 66.49
CA PRO A 62 51.46 49.90 65.85
C PRO A 62 51.56 50.08 64.32
N GLY A 63 52.60 50.77 63.82
CA GLY A 63 52.81 50.93 62.38
C GLY A 63 53.10 49.60 61.66
N ILE A 64 53.93 48.74 62.25
CA ILE A 64 54.21 47.40 61.72
C ILE A 64 52.96 46.53 61.75
N LEU A 65 52.20 46.59 62.85
CA LEU A 65 50.96 45.82 63.00
C LEU A 65 49.89 46.24 61.96
N VAL A 66 49.71 47.54 61.75
CA VAL A 66 48.78 48.07 60.73
C VAL A 66 49.21 47.65 59.32
N THR A 67 50.52 47.67 59.03
CA THR A 67 51.05 47.24 57.73
C THR A 67 50.85 45.74 57.50
N LEU A 68 51.08 44.91 58.51
CA LEU A 68 50.82 43.46 58.45
C LEU A 68 49.33 43.15 58.25
N ILE A 69 48.45 43.85 58.97
CA ILE A 69 46.99 43.71 58.83
C ILE A 69 46.56 44.12 57.42
N PHE A 70 47.05 45.26 56.90
CA PHE A 70 46.75 45.70 55.54
C PHE A 70 47.23 44.69 54.48
N LEU A 71 48.44 44.16 54.62
CA LEU A 71 48.98 43.15 53.71
C LEU A 71 48.17 41.85 53.78
N PHE A 72 47.73 41.44 54.97
CA PHE A 72 46.85 40.29 55.16
C PHE A 72 45.49 40.48 54.49
N LEU A 73 44.84 41.64 54.67
CA LEU A 73 43.60 42.01 53.99
C LEU A 73 43.76 42.06 52.46
N MET A 74 44.86 42.62 51.97
CA MET A 74 45.18 42.67 50.53
C MET A 74 45.43 41.26 49.98
N SER A 75 46.09 40.39 50.74
CA SER A 75 46.31 38.99 50.38
C SER A 75 44.99 38.21 50.29
N ILE A 76 44.07 38.37 51.24
CA ILE A 76 42.73 37.77 51.17
C ILE A 76 41.94 38.31 49.97
N TRP A 77 41.99 39.63 49.74
CA TRP A 77 41.32 40.25 48.59
C TRP A 77 41.87 39.73 47.25
N ALA A 78 43.19 39.60 47.12
CA ALA A 78 43.82 38.99 45.94
C ALA A 78 43.45 37.51 45.81
N TYR A 79 43.46 36.75 46.91
CA TYR A 79 43.11 35.32 46.91
C TYR A 79 41.67 35.10 46.43
N THR A 80 40.71 35.83 46.98
CA THR A 80 39.28 35.74 46.57
C THR A 80 39.04 36.11 45.11
N ARG A 81 39.92 36.89 44.48
CA ARG A 81 39.79 37.28 43.08
C ARG A 81 40.44 36.29 42.10
N VAL A 82 41.45 35.55 42.55
CA VAL A 82 42.27 34.67 41.70
C VAL A 82 41.91 33.19 41.90
N TYR A 83 41.40 32.81 43.07
CA TYR A 83 41.02 31.42 43.36
C TYR A 83 39.59 31.13 42.92
N VAL A 84 39.43 30.21 41.97
CA VAL A 84 38.13 29.76 41.46
C VAL A 84 37.95 28.28 41.78
N ILE A 85 36.79 27.93 42.35
CA ILE A 85 36.43 26.56 42.69
C ILE A 85 35.68 25.93 41.51
N THR A 86 36.09 24.71 41.15
CA THR A 86 35.46 23.89 40.13
C THR A 86 34.26 23.16 40.74
N PRO A 87 33.04 23.33 40.19
CA PRO A 87 31.87 22.58 40.68
C PRO A 87 31.95 21.12 40.22
N ASN A 88 31.33 20.19 40.95
CA ASN A 88 31.45 18.74 40.69
C ASN A 88 30.92 18.29 39.31
N ASN A 89 30.11 19.12 38.65
CA ASN A 89 29.50 18.85 37.35
C ASN A 89 30.27 19.45 36.15
N GLU A 90 31.40 20.13 36.39
CA GLU A 90 32.24 20.71 35.33
C GLU A 90 33.72 20.46 35.60
N ALA A 91 34.52 20.33 34.54
CA ALA A 91 35.98 20.36 34.60
C ALA A 91 36.48 21.70 34.09
N PHE A 92 37.60 22.17 34.67
CA PHE A 92 38.28 23.35 34.17
C PHE A 92 39.56 22.98 33.44
N VAL A 93 39.71 23.51 32.23
CA VAL A 93 40.97 23.46 31.50
C VAL A 93 41.61 24.83 31.61
N ARG A 94 42.72 24.90 32.33
CA ARG A 94 43.53 26.10 32.42
C ARG A 94 44.61 26.04 31.35
N THR A 95 44.62 27.05 30.50
CA THR A 95 45.68 27.27 29.50
C THR A 95 46.39 28.60 29.79
N GLY A 96 47.62 28.74 29.29
CA GLY A 96 48.46 29.92 29.56
C GLY A 96 49.53 29.67 30.61
N GLY A 97 50.18 30.75 31.06
CA GLY A 97 51.29 30.72 32.01
C GLY A 97 52.39 31.74 31.71
N VAL A 98 52.93 32.35 32.77
CA VAL A 98 53.98 33.38 32.70
C VAL A 98 55.36 32.78 32.40
N ILE A 99 55.64 31.57 32.91
CA ILE A 99 56.97 30.94 32.87
C ILE A 99 56.99 29.68 31.98
N ARG A 100 55.90 28.88 32.00
CA ARG A 100 55.74 27.68 31.15
C ARG A 100 54.32 27.60 30.64
N LYS A 101 54.16 27.44 29.32
CA LYS A 101 52.86 27.20 28.68
C LYS A 101 52.50 25.72 28.85
N LYS A 102 51.67 25.38 29.84
CA LYS A 102 51.16 24.02 30.05
C LYS A 102 49.64 24.06 30.14
N LYS A 103 48.98 23.15 29.41
CA LYS A 103 47.55 22.89 29.57
C LYS A 103 47.38 22.00 30.81
N THR A 104 46.55 22.42 31.76
CA THR A 104 46.30 21.67 33.00
C THR A 104 44.80 21.46 33.14
N VAL A 105 44.39 20.20 33.34
CA VAL A 105 43.02 19.86 33.69
C VAL A 105 42.88 19.85 35.20
N ILE A 106 41.82 20.49 35.70
CA ILE A 106 41.47 20.48 37.12
C ILE A 106 40.10 19.80 37.24
N LEU A 107 40.11 18.62 37.84
CA LEU A 107 38.94 17.84 38.22
C LEU A 107 38.74 18.02 39.72
N ASN A 108 37.52 18.38 40.15
CA ASN A 108 37.11 18.44 41.57
C ASN A 108 38.16 19.10 42.49
N GLY A 109 38.22 20.43 42.46
CA GLY A 109 39.17 21.21 43.25
C GLY A 109 39.04 22.70 43.00
N GLY A 110 40.05 23.46 43.39
CA GLY A 110 40.15 24.87 43.02
C GLY A 110 41.44 25.14 42.27
N CYS A 111 41.43 26.16 41.41
CA CYS A 111 42.59 26.57 40.67
C CYS A 111 42.80 28.08 40.78
N VAL A 112 44.08 28.47 40.77
CA VAL A 112 44.51 29.85 40.78
C VAL A 112 44.58 30.32 39.32
N VAL A 113 43.70 31.26 38.96
CA VAL A 113 43.57 31.84 37.62
C VAL A 113 43.93 33.32 37.68
N LEU A 114 45.16 33.63 37.26
CA LEU A 114 45.61 35.00 37.14
C LEU A 114 45.01 35.66 35.88
N PRO A 115 44.17 36.71 36.02
CA PRO A 115 43.59 37.40 34.86
C PRO A 115 44.69 37.97 33.97
N GLY A 116 44.58 37.78 32.65
CA GLY A 116 45.54 38.23 31.64
C GLY A 116 46.64 37.22 31.28
N PHE A 117 46.97 36.26 32.16
CA PHE A 117 48.00 35.24 31.90
C PHE A 117 47.44 33.84 31.70
N HIS A 118 46.24 33.58 32.20
CA HIS A 118 45.56 32.30 32.08
C HIS A 118 44.19 32.47 31.45
N GLU A 119 43.84 31.55 30.56
CA GLU A 119 42.49 31.38 30.04
C GLU A 119 41.89 30.13 30.69
N LEU A 120 40.63 30.25 31.12
CA LEU A 120 39.90 29.19 31.78
C LEU A 120 38.77 28.71 30.86
N THR A 121 38.84 27.47 30.42
CA THR A 121 37.77 26.82 29.65
C THR A 121 36.93 25.95 30.57
N ARG A 122 35.61 26.17 30.56
CA ARG A 122 34.65 25.33 31.32
C ARG A 122 34.10 24.19 30.46
N VAL A 123 34.17 22.98 30.98
CA VAL A 123 33.77 21.75 30.30
C VAL A 123 32.71 21.04 31.14
N PRO A 124 31.46 20.91 30.69
CA PRO A 124 30.44 20.17 31.45
C PRO A 124 30.73 18.67 31.43
N LEU A 125 30.64 18.02 32.60
CA LEU A 125 30.80 16.57 32.76
C LEU A 125 29.45 15.83 32.88
N ARG A 126 28.35 16.57 33.03
CA ARG A 126 27.00 15.99 33.09
C ARG A 126 26.62 15.32 31.77
N GLU A 127 25.77 14.31 31.86
CA GLU A 127 25.12 13.71 30.71
C GLU A 127 24.12 14.68 30.07
N ILE A 128 24.09 14.70 28.75
CA ILE A 128 23.21 15.52 27.94
C ILE A 128 22.54 14.59 26.92
N SER A 129 21.22 14.68 26.81
CA SER A 129 20.43 14.00 25.79
C SER A 129 20.31 14.88 24.55
N ILE A 130 20.70 14.36 23.40
CA ILE A 130 20.59 15.05 22.11
C ILE A 130 19.73 14.22 21.18
N ASP A 131 18.61 14.81 20.76
CA ASP A 131 17.70 14.20 19.79
C ASP A 131 18.15 14.54 18.36
N VAL A 132 18.34 13.50 17.56
CA VAL A 132 18.60 13.60 16.12
C VAL A 132 17.37 13.04 15.41
N GLU A 133 16.64 13.95 14.78
CA GLU A 133 15.43 13.62 14.02
C GLU A 133 15.73 13.66 12.52
N ARG A 134 15.29 12.60 11.82
CA ARG A 134 15.40 12.50 10.37
C ARG A 134 14.03 12.15 9.80
N THR A 135 13.38 13.15 9.20
CA THR A 135 12.03 13.05 8.64
C THR A 135 11.95 13.68 7.24
N GLY A 136 10.96 13.27 6.46
CA GLY A 136 10.70 13.81 5.11
C GLY A 136 11.93 13.68 4.20
N ASN A 137 12.40 14.80 3.63
CA ASN A 137 13.55 14.81 2.72
C ASN A 137 14.89 14.39 3.38
N LEU A 138 14.98 14.47 4.71
CA LEU A 138 16.18 14.04 5.45
C LEU A 138 16.09 12.58 5.93
N ALA A 139 14.98 11.90 5.64
CA ALA A 139 14.76 10.51 6.01
C ALA A 139 15.94 9.61 5.58
N VAL A 140 16.16 8.57 6.38
CA VAL A 140 17.29 7.67 6.20
C VAL A 140 16.86 6.57 5.24
N ARG A 141 17.71 6.23 4.27
CA ARG A 141 17.42 5.14 3.33
C ARG A 141 17.95 3.81 3.88
N THR A 142 17.09 2.81 3.91
CA THR A 142 17.37 1.45 4.37
C THR A 142 17.90 0.56 3.24
N GLN A 143 18.27 -0.68 3.56
CA GLN A 143 18.79 -1.66 2.60
C GLN A 143 17.84 -1.96 1.43
N ASP A 144 16.53 -1.94 1.70
CA ASP A 144 15.43 -2.17 0.76
C ASP A 144 15.04 -0.91 -0.04
N TYR A 145 15.88 0.13 -0.01
CA TYR A 145 15.68 1.42 -0.67
C TYR A 145 14.50 2.25 -0.16
N LEU A 146 13.80 1.80 0.88
CA LEU A 146 12.73 2.55 1.52
C LEU A 146 13.30 3.71 2.34
N ARG A 147 12.48 4.73 2.56
CA ARG A 147 12.84 5.89 3.40
C ARG A 147 12.21 5.72 4.77
N ALA A 148 13.03 5.86 5.80
CA ALA A 148 12.66 5.69 7.20
C ALA A 148 12.70 7.05 7.91
N ASN A 149 11.56 7.46 8.46
CA ASN A 149 11.47 8.53 9.43
C ASN A 149 11.82 7.96 10.80
N MET A 150 12.79 8.55 11.48
CA MET A 150 13.18 8.09 12.82
C MET A 150 13.70 9.23 13.69
N ARG A 151 13.51 9.07 14.99
CA ARG A 151 14.07 9.93 16.05
C ARG A 151 14.99 9.08 16.91
N VAL A 152 16.25 9.49 17.00
CA VAL A 152 17.26 8.79 17.80
C VAL A 152 17.78 9.75 18.86
N THR A 153 17.69 9.37 20.12
CA THR A 153 18.17 10.11 21.27
C THR A 153 19.53 9.55 21.70
N PHE A 154 20.54 10.40 21.70
CA PHE A 154 21.89 10.07 22.13
C PHE A 154 22.15 10.63 23.52
N TYR A 155 22.55 9.77 24.45
CA TYR A 155 22.98 10.17 25.79
C TYR A 155 24.51 10.25 25.82
N VAL A 156 25.03 11.47 25.78
CA VAL A 156 26.47 11.74 25.71
C VAL A 156 26.96 12.50 26.93
N CYS A 157 28.20 12.23 27.32
CA CYS A 157 28.92 12.97 28.34
C CYS A 157 30.38 13.16 27.92
N ILE A 158 31.12 13.96 28.68
CA ILE A 158 32.58 14.01 28.60
C ILE A 158 33.09 13.29 29.83
N ASN A 159 33.83 12.20 29.63
CA ASN A 159 34.44 11.47 30.74
C ASN A 159 35.38 12.37 31.53
N ALA A 160 35.44 12.15 32.85
CA ALA A 160 36.36 12.84 33.76
C ALA A 160 37.83 12.36 33.61
N ASN A 161 38.27 12.13 32.39
CA ASN A 161 39.63 11.78 32.03
C ASN A 161 40.38 13.03 31.51
N GLU A 162 41.65 13.18 31.86
CA GLU A 162 42.46 14.33 31.46
C GLU A 162 42.52 14.49 29.93
N GLU A 163 42.66 13.38 29.20
CA GLU A 163 42.73 13.38 27.74
C GLU A 163 41.42 13.84 27.08
N ASP A 164 40.28 13.25 27.47
CA ASP A 164 38.97 13.53 26.88
C ASP A 164 38.53 14.98 27.13
N VAL A 165 38.80 15.49 28.34
CA VAL A 165 38.53 16.88 28.71
C VAL A 165 39.41 17.86 27.91
N LEU A 166 40.70 17.54 27.69
CA LEU A 166 41.59 18.38 26.88
C LEU A 166 41.19 18.42 25.41
N VAL A 167 40.85 17.26 24.83
CA VAL A 167 40.42 17.17 23.43
C VAL A 167 39.10 17.92 23.24
N SER A 168 38.14 17.72 24.15
CA SER A 168 36.86 18.43 24.12
C SER A 168 37.05 19.94 24.24
N ALA A 169 37.84 20.40 25.21
CA ALA A 169 38.14 21.82 25.37
C ALA A 169 38.82 22.41 24.13
N ALA A 170 39.67 21.65 23.43
CA ALA A 170 40.34 22.13 22.23
C ALA A 170 39.45 22.17 20.98
N ARG A 171 38.42 21.31 20.89
CA ARG A 171 37.60 21.15 19.68
C ARG A 171 36.22 21.80 19.76
N LEU A 172 35.60 21.79 20.94
CA LEU A 172 34.22 22.22 21.16
C LEU A 172 34.11 23.61 21.80
N SER A 173 35.15 24.06 22.52
CA SER A 173 35.09 25.32 23.27
C SER A 173 34.93 26.53 22.35
N LYS A 174 33.90 27.33 22.60
CA LYS A 174 33.73 28.68 22.03
C LYS A 174 33.74 29.68 23.17
N GLN A 175 34.60 30.71 23.09
CA GLN A 175 34.68 31.78 24.11
C GLN A 175 34.93 31.28 25.55
N GLY A 176 35.80 30.27 25.71
CA GLY A 176 36.18 29.74 27.03
C GLY A 176 35.13 28.88 27.74
N ARG A 177 34.13 28.37 27.02
CA ARG A 177 33.10 27.48 27.57
C ARG A 177 32.55 26.54 26.49
N ILE A 178 32.10 25.37 26.90
CA ILE A 178 31.39 24.42 26.03
C ILE A 178 29.91 24.48 26.39
N SER A 179 29.07 24.86 25.43
CA SER A 179 27.62 24.83 25.57
C SER A 179 27.04 23.50 25.09
N GLU A 180 25.82 23.17 25.52
CA GLU A 180 25.06 22.03 24.99
C GLU A 180 24.86 22.13 23.48
N VAL A 181 24.72 23.35 22.96
CA VAL A 181 24.58 23.63 21.52
C VAL A 181 25.83 23.22 20.74
N ASP A 182 27.02 23.43 21.32
CA ASP A 182 28.28 23.06 20.65
C ASP A 182 28.46 21.54 20.59
N ILE A 183 28.05 20.85 21.66
CA ILE A 183 28.04 19.38 21.71
C ILE A 183 27.02 18.83 20.71
N LYS A 184 25.81 19.43 20.64
CA LYS A 184 24.79 19.06 19.65
C LYS A 184 25.30 19.23 18.23
N GLU A 185 25.87 20.38 17.88
CA GLU A 185 26.39 20.65 16.55
C GLU A 185 27.50 19.65 16.14
N ALA A 186 28.38 19.31 17.09
CA ALA A 186 29.43 18.32 16.85
C ALA A 186 28.89 16.89 16.72
N LEU A 187 27.89 16.52 17.53
CA LEU A 187 27.32 15.18 17.52
C LEU A 187 26.42 14.96 16.30
N GLU A 188 25.56 15.91 15.96
CA GLU A 188 24.46 15.73 15.02
C GLU A 188 24.92 15.26 13.63
N LYS A 189 25.99 15.84 13.08
CA LYS A 189 26.52 15.44 11.77
C LYS A 189 27.10 14.02 11.80
N ARG A 190 27.87 13.68 12.85
CA ARG A 190 28.49 12.36 13.01
C ARG A 190 27.44 11.28 13.28
N ALA A 191 26.41 11.64 14.03
CA ALA A 191 25.27 10.78 14.30
C ALA A 191 24.47 10.52 13.01
N ASP A 192 24.22 11.53 12.18
CA ASP A 192 23.55 11.34 10.88
C ASP A 192 24.32 10.36 9.98
N ASP A 193 25.64 10.52 9.88
CA ASP A 193 26.49 9.63 9.10
C ASP A 193 26.45 8.19 9.63
N ALA A 194 26.54 8.01 10.95
CA ALA A 194 26.48 6.69 11.59
C ALA A 194 25.10 6.00 11.42
N ILE A 195 24.01 6.75 11.61
CA ILE A 195 22.63 6.26 11.41
C ILE A 195 22.44 5.84 9.94
N ARG A 196 22.86 6.68 8.98
CA ARG A 196 22.76 6.35 7.54
C ARG A 196 23.60 5.13 7.17
N ALA A 197 24.78 4.98 7.75
CA ALA A 197 25.65 3.84 7.49
C ALA A 197 25.08 2.53 8.05
N ALA A 198 24.53 2.55 9.27
CA ALA A 198 23.86 1.40 9.86
C ALA A 198 22.57 1.04 9.09
N ALA A 199 21.76 2.04 8.74
CA ALA A 199 20.46 1.80 8.10
C ALA A 199 20.59 1.16 6.72
N LYS A 200 21.67 1.45 5.97
CA LYS A 200 21.95 0.80 4.68
C LYS A 200 22.16 -0.72 4.78
N ARG A 201 22.43 -1.25 5.96
CA ARG A 201 22.71 -2.68 6.18
C ARG A 201 21.49 -3.49 6.59
N LYS A 202 20.43 -2.84 7.08
CA LYS A 202 19.19 -3.47 7.57
C LYS A 202 17.97 -3.02 6.77
N SER A 203 16.95 -3.87 6.69
CA SER A 203 15.64 -3.51 6.10
C SER A 203 14.78 -2.72 7.10
N ILE A 204 13.78 -1.98 6.62
CA ILE A 204 12.90 -1.20 7.52
C ILE A 204 12.22 -2.07 8.58
N ALA A 205 11.75 -3.25 8.16
CA ALA A 205 11.08 -4.21 9.03
C ALA A 205 12.04 -4.80 10.06
N GLU A 206 13.30 -5.03 9.68
CA GLU A 206 14.32 -5.55 10.60
C GLU A 206 14.66 -4.52 11.68
N ILE A 207 14.84 -3.25 11.31
CA ILE A 207 15.14 -2.18 12.28
C ILE A 207 13.98 -2.02 13.29
N ASP A 208 12.72 -2.11 12.84
CA ASP A 208 11.59 -2.04 13.77
C ASP A 208 11.51 -3.28 14.68
N SER A 209 11.83 -4.47 14.16
CA SER A 209 11.83 -5.70 14.95
C SER A 209 13.00 -5.82 15.95
N ASP A 210 14.19 -5.34 15.58
CA ASP A 210 15.43 -5.40 16.38
C ASP A 210 16.05 -4.01 16.54
N LYS A 211 15.39 -3.16 17.34
CA LYS A 211 15.85 -1.80 17.65
C LYS A 211 17.17 -1.80 18.42
N LEU A 212 17.35 -2.75 19.34
CA LEU A 212 18.57 -2.85 20.15
C LEU A 212 19.79 -3.19 19.28
N GLY A 213 19.68 -4.20 18.41
CA GLY A 213 20.78 -4.54 17.52
C GLY A 213 21.09 -3.44 16.50
N PHE A 214 20.12 -2.62 16.11
CA PHE A 214 20.39 -1.40 15.33
C PHE A 214 21.13 -0.33 16.17
N ALA A 215 20.72 -0.11 17.42
CA ALA A 215 21.40 0.82 18.33
C ALA A 215 22.88 0.46 18.53
N ASP A 216 23.17 -0.83 18.73
CA ASP A 216 24.54 -1.33 18.91
C ASP A 216 25.40 -1.10 17.66
N GLU A 217 24.82 -1.25 16.47
CA GLU A 217 25.54 -0.99 15.22
C GLU A 217 25.84 0.50 15.05
N VAL A 218 24.88 1.38 15.35
CA VAL A 218 25.11 2.83 15.36
C VAL A 218 26.16 3.22 16.40
N LEU A 219 26.13 2.61 17.59
CA LEU A 219 27.10 2.83 18.66
C LEU A 219 28.52 2.48 18.20
N ASN A 220 28.71 1.31 17.59
CA ASN A 220 30.01 0.87 17.11
C ASN A 220 30.59 1.78 16.03
N LEU A 221 29.75 2.31 15.15
CA LEU A 221 30.19 3.24 14.09
C LEU A 221 30.55 4.62 14.64
N ILE A 222 29.74 5.16 15.57
CA ILE A 222 29.91 6.53 16.06
C ILE A 222 31.02 6.66 17.13
N GLN A 223 31.30 5.59 17.89
CA GLN A 223 32.21 5.64 19.05
C GLN A 223 33.62 6.13 18.68
N GLN A 224 34.16 5.70 17.54
CA GLN A 224 35.49 6.13 17.08
C GLN A 224 35.51 7.63 16.73
N ASP A 225 34.42 8.17 16.19
CA ASP A 225 34.34 9.57 15.78
C ASP A 225 34.07 10.51 16.94
N LEU A 226 33.32 10.07 17.96
CA LEU A 226 33.12 10.83 19.20
C LEU A 226 34.40 10.94 20.02
N LYS A 227 35.19 9.86 20.07
CA LYS A 227 36.49 9.87 20.74
C LYS A 227 37.45 10.92 20.19
N LYS A 228 37.40 11.22 18.88
CA LYS A 228 38.22 12.29 18.26
C LYS A 228 37.86 13.69 18.76
N VAL A 229 36.66 13.86 19.30
CA VAL A 229 36.14 15.13 19.85
C VAL A 229 36.20 15.12 21.38
N GLY A 230 36.52 14.00 22.01
CA GLY A 230 36.55 13.82 23.47
C GLY A 230 35.16 13.59 24.09
N LEU A 231 34.15 13.26 23.27
CA LEU A 231 32.82 12.88 23.72
C LEU A 231 32.75 11.37 23.91
N THR A 232 32.01 10.95 24.93
CA THR A 232 31.69 9.55 25.19
C THR A 232 30.18 9.35 25.16
N LEU A 233 29.77 8.27 24.49
CA LEU A 233 28.38 7.88 24.37
C LEU A 233 28.07 6.85 25.45
N ASN A 234 27.09 7.14 26.29
CA ASN A 234 26.63 6.24 27.34
C ASN A 234 25.55 5.29 26.84
N ASN A 235 24.57 5.86 26.12
CA ASN A 235 23.42 5.10 25.64
C ASN A 235 22.82 5.72 24.36
N ILE A 236 22.14 4.89 23.57
CA ILE A 236 21.33 5.30 22.43
C ILE A 236 19.92 4.76 22.63
N ALA A 237 18.92 5.62 22.51
CA ALA A 237 17.53 5.21 22.44
C ALA A 237 16.96 5.54 21.06
N ILE A 238 16.35 4.55 20.42
CA ILE A 238 15.65 4.73 19.14
C ILE A 238 14.16 4.80 19.44
N SER A 239 13.51 5.84 18.94
CA SER A 239 12.06 6.01 19.03
C SER A 239 11.34 5.11 18.01
N GLU A 240 10.05 5.34 17.81
CA GLU A 240 9.30 4.69 16.73
C GLU A 240 9.87 5.05 15.35
N ILE A 241 9.83 4.08 14.45
CA ILE A 241 10.37 4.17 13.09
C ILE A 241 9.18 4.00 12.15
N GLU A 242 9.03 4.93 11.23
CA GLU A 242 7.94 4.93 10.27
C GLU A 242 8.48 5.00 8.85
N GLU A 243 7.77 4.38 7.90
CA GLU A 243 8.04 4.60 6.48
C GLU A 243 7.69 6.07 6.13
N SER A 244 8.53 6.72 5.33
CA SER A 244 8.27 8.06 4.82
C SER A 244 7.49 8.00 3.52
N ASP A 245 6.46 8.81 3.39
CA ASP A 245 5.68 8.94 2.14
C ASP A 245 6.36 9.78 1.06
N THR A 246 7.54 10.33 1.36
CA THR A 246 8.26 11.25 0.45
C THR A 246 9.11 10.50 -0.57
N TYR A 247 8.50 10.02 -1.65
CA TYR A 247 9.19 9.39 -2.78
C TYR A 247 9.19 10.30 -4.01
N ASP A 248 10.34 10.39 -4.70
CA ASP A 248 10.48 11.11 -5.97
C ASP A 248 10.56 10.11 -7.13
N GLU A 249 9.58 10.17 -8.05
CA GLU A 249 9.52 9.29 -9.21
C GLU A 249 10.72 9.46 -10.17
N ASN A 250 11.38 10.62 -10.15
CA ASN A 250 12.55 10.89 -10.97
C ASN A 250 13.85 10.32 -10.37
N ASN A 251 13.82 9.88 -9.10
CA ASN A 251 14.99 9.33 -8.43
C ASN A 251 15.03 7.80 -8.55
N PHE A 252 16.12 7.28 -9.12
CA PHE A 252 16.32 5.82 -9.29
C PHE A 252 16.09 5.02 -8.00
N PHE A 253 16.60 5.50 -6.86
CA PHE A 253 16.49 4.76 -5.61
C PHE A 253 15.07 4.76 -5.06
N ASP A 254 14.34 5.86 -5.21
CA ASP A 254 12.95 5.94 -4.78
C ASP A 254 12.04 5.09 -5.67
N ALA A 255 12.25 5.12 -6.99
CA ALA A 255 11.56 4.23 -7.92
C ALA A 255 11.78 2.75 -7.57
N GLN A 256 13.01 2.38 -7.17
CA GLN A 256 13.32 1.02 -6.71
C GLN A 256 12.61 0.66 -5.40
N GLY A 257 12.55 1.59 -4.44
CA GLY A 257 11.81 1.40 -3.19
C GLY A 257 10.31 1.19 -3.43
N VAL A 258 9.69 2.05 -4.24
CA VAL A 258 8.26 1.94 -4.62
C VAL A 258 7.98 0.64 -5.36
N ARG A 259 8.89 0.20 -6.25
CA ARG A 259 8.78 -1.09 -6.95
C ARG A 259 8.79 -2.27 -5.98
N LEU A 260 9.75 -2.33 -5.06
CA LEU A 260 9.86 -3.40 -4.06
C LEU A 260 8.67 -3.42 -3.10
N ARG A 261 8.22 -2.25 -2.66
CA ARG A 261 7.02 -2.09 -1.84
C ARG A 261 5.80 -2.65 -2.56
N THR A 262 5.59 -2.23 -3.81
CA THR A 262 4.46 -2.67 -4.63
C THR A 262 4.52 -4.18 -4.88
N GLU A 263 5.69 -4.73 -5.21
CA GLU A 263 5.87 -6.17 -5.39
C GLU A 263 5.53 -6.96 -4.12
N THR A 264 6.00 -6.49 -2.96
CA THR A 264 5.71 -7.11 -1.66
C THR A 264 4.22 -7.07 -1.35
N ILE A 265 3.56 -5.92 -1.56
CA ILE A 265 2.11 -5.77 -1.38
C ILE A 265 1.37 -6.71 -2.33
N GLN A 266 1.71 -6.73 -3.62
CA GLN A 266 1.05 -7.61 -4.59
C GLN A 266 1.25 -9.09 -4.27
N LYS A 267 2.44 -9.49 -3.80
CA LYS A 267 2.69 -10.85 -3.32
C LYS A 267 1.79 -11.19 -2.13
N SER A 268 1.66 -10.27 -1.17
CA SER A 268 0.78 -10.45 0.00
C SER A 268 -0.71 -10.56 -0.40
N ILE A 269 -1.16 -9.76 -1.38
CA ILE A 269 -2.52 -9.80 -1.90
C ILE A 269 -2.77 -11.12 -2.63
N LYS A 270 -1.84 -11.55 -3.49
CA LYS A 270 -1.94 -12.85 -4.19
C LYS A 270 -2.02 -14.01 -3.20
N GLN A 271 -1.16 -14.02 -2.18
CA GLN A 271 -1.21 -15.04 -1.13
C GLN A 271 -2.58 -15.06 -0.42
N LYS A 272 -3.13 -13.90 -0.06
CA LYS A 272 -4.47 -13.82 0.54
C LYS A 272 -5.54 -14.34 -0.41
N LEU A 273 -5.48 -13.95 -1.68
CA LEU A 273 -6.42 -14.39 -2.71
C LEU A 273 -6.34 -15.90 -2.96
N ASP A 274 -5.13 -16.47 -3.01
CA ASP A 274 -4.91 -17.91 -3.20
C ASP A 274 -5.48 -18.70 -2.01
N VAL A 275 -5.27 -18.22 -0.79
CA VAL A 275 -5.88 -18.79 0.43
C VAL A 275 -7.41 -18.67 0.38
N GLU A 276 -7.95 -17.54 -0.05
CA GLU A 276 -9.39 -17.38 -0.18
C GLU A 276 -9.98 -18.31 -1.26
N LEU A 277 -9.33 -18.43 -2.40
CA LEU A 277 -9.74 -19.32 -3.49
C LEU A 277 -9.68 -20.80 -3.09
N THR A 278 -8.67 -21.22 -2.34
CA THR A 278 -8.57 -22.59 -1.81
C THR A 278 -9.71 -22.86 -0.83
N VAL A 279 -9.94 -21.96 0.13
CA VAL A 279 -11.07 -22.07 1.07
C VAL A 279 -12.43 -22.11 0.34
N LEU A 280 -12.62 -21.31 -0.71
CA LEU A 280 -13.85 -21.33 -1.52
C LEU A 280 -14.02 -22.64 -2.30
N LYS A 281 -12.93 -23.22 -2.82
CA LYS A 281 -12.98 -24.52 -3.49
C LYS A 281 -13.32 -25.63 -2.50
N GLU A 282 -12.65 -25.67 -1.35
CA GLU A 282 -12.93 -26.65 -0.27
C GLU A 282 -14.39 -26.55 0.20
N LYS A 283 -14.91 -25.34 0.40
CA LYS A 283 -16.32 -25.13 0.74
C LYS A 283 -17.25 -25.68 -0.35
N ARG A 284 -16.98 -25.38 -1.62
CA ARG A 284 -17.79 -25.87 -2.74
C ARG A 284 -17.75 -27.39 -2.86
N GLU A 285 -16.57 -28.00 -2.67
CA GLU A 285 -16.41 -29.45 -2.69
C GLU A 285 -17.14 -30.11 -1.52
N LEU A 286 -17.05 -29.53 -0.32
CA LEU A 286 -17.79 -30.00 0.84
C LEU A 286 -19.31 -29.91 0.61
N GLU A 287 -19.80 -28.79 0.08
CA GLU A 287 -21.22 -28.61 -0.26
C GLU A 287 -21.68 -29.62 -1.32
N LEU A 288 -20.89 -29.86 -2.37
CA LEU A 288 -21.19 -30.83 -3.40
C LEU A 288 -21.23 -32.25 -2.83
N ASN A 289 -20.22 -32.64 -2.05
CA ASN A 289 -20.16 -33.95 -1.40
C ASN A 289 -21.34 -34.15 -0.44
N THR A 290 -21.70 -33.12 0.33
CA THR A 290 -22.85 -33.15 1.22
C THR A 290 -24.16 -33.31 0.44
N LYS A 291 -24.31 -32.63 -0.71
CA LYS A 291 -25.49 -32.80 -1.58
C LYS A 291 -25.58 -34.22 -2.14
N VAL A 292 -24.47 -34.75 -2.67
CA VAL A 292 -24.41 -36.12 -3.18
C VAL A 292 -24.74 -37.11 -2.06
N GLU A 293 -24.20 -36.94 -0.85
CA GLU A 293 -24.50 -37.80 0.29
C GLU A 293 -25.98 -37.72 0.71
N ILE A 294 -26.60 -36.54 0.65
CA ILE A 294 -28.05 -36.38 0.90
C ILE A 294 -28.85 -37.12 -0.17
N GLU A 295 -28.55 -36.92 -1.46
CA GLU A 295 -29.24 -37.59 -2.57
C GLU A 295 -29.11 -39.11 -2.48
N GLU A 296 -27.91 -39.63 -2.14
CA GLU A 296 -27.69 -41.06 -1.93
C GLU A 296 -28.51 -41.60 -0.74
N ARG A 297 -28.58 -40.85 0.36
CA ARG A 297 -29.40 -41.22 1.53
C ARG A 297 -30.89 -41.18 1.22
N GLU A 298 -31.36 -40.20 0.46
CA GLU A 298 -32.75 -40.09 0.01
C GLU A 298 -33.12 -41.24 -0.92
N LEU A 299 -32.28 -41.53 -1.93
CA LEU A 299 -32.47 -42.66 -2.84
C LEU A 299 -32.46 -43.99 -2.09
N ALA A 300 -31.56 -44.17 -1.12
CA ALA A 300 -31.54 -45.36 -0.27
C ALA A 300 -32.80 -45.47 0.61
N ALA A 301 -33.31 -44.35 1.12
CA ALA A 301 -34.54 -44.31 1.89
C ALA A 301 -35.76 -44.64 1.02
N GLU A 302 -35.81 -44.14 -0.22
CA GLU A 302 -36.87 -44.42 -1.20
C GLU A 302 -36.83 -45.88 -1.66
N GLN A 303 -35.65 -46.44 -1.93
CA GLN A 303 -35.52 -47.87 -2.22
C GLN A 303 -36.00 -48.74 -1.04
N LYS A 304 -35.67 -48.35 0.20
CA LYS A 304 -36.16 -49.04 1.40
C LYS A 304 -37.67 -48.90 1.56
N SER A 305 -38.23 -47.71 1.36
CA SER A 305 -39.67 -47.48 1.46
C SER A 305 -40.44 -48.26 0.41
N LEU A 306 -39.94 -48.34 -0.83
CA LEU A 306 -40.54 -49.12 -1.91
C LEU A 306 -40.44 -50.63 -1.64
N LYS A 307 -39.32 -51.12 -1.11
CA LYS A 307 -39.19 -52.51 -0.65
C LYS A 307 -40.17 -52.83 0.48
N LEU A 308 -40.31 -51.93 1.46
CA LEU A 308 -41.28 -52.07 2.55
C LEU A 308 -42.73 -52.03 2.05
N ALA A 309 -43.04 -51.16 1.08
CA ALA A 309 -44.35 -51.09 0.45
C ALA A 309 -44.70 -52.39 -0.27
N LYS A 310 -43.78 -52.92 -1.09
CA LYS A 310 -43.92 -54.23 -1.74
C LYS A 310 -44.12 -55.35 -0.71
N ALA A 311 -43.26 -55.43 0.31
CA ALA A 311 -43.39 -56.43 1.36
C ALA A 311 -44.72 -56.31 2.13
N LYS A 312 -45.23 -55.10 2.34
CA LYS A 312 -46.52 -54.85 2.98
C LYS A 312 -47.69 -55.28 2.09
N GLU A 313 -47.61 -55.03 0.79
CA GLU A 313 -48.61 -55.51 -0.17
C GLU A 313 -48.60 -57.04 -0.29
N GLU A 314 -47.42 -57.66 -0.36
CA GLU A 314 -47.26 -59.11 -0.35
C GLU A 314 -47.80 -59.73 0.94
N ALA A 315 -47.51 -59.14 2.10
CA ALA A 315 -48.06 -59.57 3.39
C ALA A 315 -49.59 -59.46 3.44
N LYS A 316 -50.16 -58.34 2.95
CA LYS A 316 -51.62 -58.17 2.84
C LYS A 316 -52.25 -59.19 1.91
N LEU A 317 -51.65 -59.43 0.73
CA LEU A 317 -52.15 -60.40 -0.23
C LEU A 317 -52.12 -61.82 0.37
N THR A 318 -51.04 -62.16 1.07
CA THR A 318 -50.89 -63.44 1.76
C THR A 318 -51.95 -63.58 2.86
N GLN A 319 -52.18 -62.52 3.64
CA GLN A 319 -53.23 -62.48 4.66
C GLN A 319 -54.63 -62.67 4.06
N VAL A 320 -54.94 -62.01 2.94
CA VAL A 320 -56.23 -62.17 2.25
C VAL A 320 -56.39 -63.60 1.73
N LYS A 321 -55.37 -64.16 1.08
CA LYS A 321 -55.37 -65.55 0.63
C LYS A 321 -55.58 -66.54 1.77
N GLU A 322 -54.92 -66.33 2.91
CA GLU A 322 -55.09 -67.18 4.09
C GLU A 322 -56.52 -67.06 4.66
N ILE A 323 -57.07 -65.85 4.75
CA ILE A 323 -58.45 -65.63 5.20
C ILE A 323 -59.45 -66.28 4.23
N GLU A 324 -59.25 -66.16 2.92
CA GLU A 324 -60.10 -66.81 1.91
C GLU A 324 -59.99 -68.33 1.97
N PHE A 325 -58.79 -68.86 2.16
CA PHE A 325 -58.55 -70.30 2.33
C PHE A 325 -59.26 -70.83 3.58
N LEU A 326 -59.09 -70.17 4.73
CA LEU A 326 -59.77 -70.55 5.98
C LEU A 326 -61.31 -70.44 5.87
N LYS A 327 -61.82 -69.41 5.17
CA LYS A 327 -63.26 -69.28 4.89
C LYS A 327 -63.77 -70.40 3.99
N ALA A 328 -63.02 -70.77 2.94
CA ALA A 328 -63.38 -71.87 2.05
C ALA A 328 -63.38 -73.21 2.80
N GLN A 329 -62.38 -73.43 3.66
CA GLN A 329 -62.30 -74.62 4.52
C GLN A 329 -63.49 -74.70 5.49
N GLN A 330 -63.83 -73.61 6.18
CA GLN A 330 -65.01 -73.56 7.05
C GLN A 330 -66.31 -73.77 6.26
N ALA A 331 -66.45 -73.17 5.07
CA ALA A 331 -67.64 -73.35 4.24
C ALA A 331 -67.79 -74.80 3.76
N GLN A 332 -66.68 -75.49 3.47
CA GLN A 332 -66.68 -76.90 3.11
C GLN A 332 -67.04 -77.79 4.29
N GLU A 333 -66.54 -77.49 5.49
CA GLU A 333 -66.87 -78.23 6.72
C GLU A 333 -68.33 -78.04 7.13
N ILE A 334 -68.88 -76.83 7.00
CA ILE A 334 -70.31 -76.55 7.20
C ILE A 334 -71.17 -77.33 6.20
N LYS A 335 -70.81 -77.31 4.91
CA LYS A 335 -71.54 -78.09 3.88
C LYS A 335 -71.48 -79.58 4.16
N ALA A 336 -70.32 -80.13 4.50
CA ALA A 336 -70.17 -81.54 4.85
C ALA A 336 -71.03 -81.92 6.08
N SER A 337 -71.12 -81.05 7.09
CA SER A 337 -72.00 -81.23 8.24
C SER A 337 -73.48 -81.20 7.84
N GLN A 338 -73.88 -80.25 6.99
CA GLN A 338 -75.26 -80.13 6.49
C GLN A 338 -75.66 -81.34 5.63
N ASP A 339 -74.76 -81.80 4.75
CA ASP A 339 -74.99 -82.99 3.93
C ASP A 339 -75.13 -84.26 4.78
N GLN A 340 -74.36 -84.38 5.87
CA GLN A 340 -74.52 -85.47 6.84
C GLN A 340 -75.86 -85.42 7.58
N GLU A 341 -76.35 -84.24 7.94
CA GLU A 341 -77.68 -84.07 8.54
C GLU A 341 -78.80 -84.41 7.56
N LEU A 342 -78.72 -83.93 6.31
CA LEU A 342 -79.68 -84.26 5.26
C LEU A 342 -79.69 -85.76 4.94
N ALA A 343 -78.53 -86.39 4.84
CA ALA A 343 -78.43 -87.84 4.63
C ALA A 343 -79.02 -88.65 5.79
N LYS A 344 -78.92 -88.16 7.04
CA LYS A 344 -79.59 -88.79 8.20
C LYS A 344 -81.11 -88.65 8.12
N ILE A 345 -81.61 -87.49 7.70
CA ILE A 345 -83.05 -87.26 7.52
C ILE A 345 -83.60 -88.21 6.44
N GLU A 346 -82.93 -88.28 5.30
CA GLU A 346 -83.36 -89.13 4.17
C GLU A 346 -83.30 -90.62 4.53
N ARG A 347 -82.27 -91.05 5.26
CA ARG A 347 -82.16 -92.44 5.74
C ARG A 347 -83.30 -92.82 6.69
N ASN A 348 -83.71 -91.91 7.58
CA ASN A 348 -84.86 -92.15 8.46
C ASN A 348 -86.17 -92.20 7.67
N ARG A 349 -86.33 -91.35 6.65
CA ARG A 349 -87.51 -91.36 5.76
C ARG A 349 -87.63 -92.67 4.99
N ILE A 350 -86.54 -93.15 4.39
CA ILE A 350 -86.51 -94.42 3.66
C ILE A 350 -86.87 -95.60 4.58
N GLN A 351 -86.38 -95.61 5.82
CA GLN A 351 -86.73 -96.66 6.78
C GLN A 351 -88.22 -96.65 7.16
N GLN A 352 -88.84 -95.47 7.27
CA GLN A 352 -90.29 -95.35 7.48
C GLN A 352 -91.09 -95.81 6.26
N GLU A 353 -90.67 -95.43 5.04
CA GLU A 353 -91.33 -95.87 3.81
C GLU A 353 -91.23 -97.39 3.60
N GLN A 354 -90.10 -98.01 3.93
CA GLN A 354 -89.93 -99.47 3.90
C GLN A 354 -90.88 -100.19 4.86
N ALA A 355 -91.04 -99.71 6.09
CA ALA A 355 -91.97 -100.29 7.06
C ALA A 355 -93.44 -100.21 6.59
N VAL A 356 -93.83 -99.11 5.95
CA VAL A 356 -95.18 -98.92 5.39
C VAL A 356 -95.42 -99.82 4.17
N GLU A 357 -94.40 -100.06 3.35
CA GLU A 357 -94.54 -100.92 2.16
C GLU A 357 -94.60 -102.41 2.53
N GLU A 358 -93.85 -102.86 3.55
CA GLU A 358 -93.97 -104.22 4.09
C GLU A 358 -95.39 -104.51 4.62
N GLU A 359 -96.01 -103.53 5.27
CA GLU A 359 -97.39 -103.64 5.77
C GLU A 359 -98.43 -103.72 4.64
N LYS A 360 -98.21 -102.98 3.53
CA LYS A 360 -99.04 -103.05 2.32
C LYS A 360 -98.88 -104.38 1.56
N ILE A 361 -97.69 -104.98 1.55
CA ILE A 361 -97.43 -106.27 0.89
C ILE A 361 -98.21 -107.39 1.58
N LEU A 362 -98.25 -107.40 2.92
CA LEU A 362 -99.04 -108.36 3.70
C LEU A 362 -100.54 -108.26 3.41
N GLN A 363 -101.07 -107.05 3.27
CA GLN A 363 -102.47 -106.84 2.87
C GLN A 363 -102.74 -107.35 1.44
N LYS A 364 -101.85 -107.07 0.49
CA LYS A 364 -101.99 -107.51 -0.92
C LYS A 364 -102.00 -109.03 -1.06
N LEU A 365 -101.16 -109.75 -0.30
CA LEU A 365 -101.15 -111.22 -0.32
C LEU A 365 -102.48 -111.82 0.18
N SER A 366 -103.12 -111.22 1.19
CA SER A 366 -104.43 -111.66 1.67
C SER A 366 -105.56 -111.47 0.64
N ILE A 367 -105.47 -110.41 -0.17
CA ILE A 367 -106.45 -110.08 -1.21
C ILE A 367 -106.28 -111.01 -2.43
N GLN A 368 -105.03 -111.33 -2.80
CA GLN A 368 -104.74 -112.25 -3.90
C GLN A 368 -105.23 -113.68 -3.64
N GLN A 369 -105.16 -114.18 -2.39
CA GLN A 369 -105.70 -115.50 -2.03
C GLN A 369 -107.22 -115.60 -2.28
N ASN A 370 -107.96 -114.51 -2.03
CA ASN A 370 -109.41 -114.44 -2.25
C ASN A 370 -109.77 -114.27 -3.73
N GLN A 371 -108.94 -113.57 -4.51
CA GLN A 371 -109.15 -113.36 -5.95
C GLN A 371 -108.92 -114.63 -6.78
N ILE A 372 -107.92 -115.46 -6.44
CA ILE A 372 -107.62 -116.72 -7.15
C ILE A 372 -108.81 -117.71 -7.11
N THR A 373 -109.62 -117.68 -6.04
CA THR A 373 -110.81 -118.55 -5.91
C THR A 373 -111.99 -118.04 -6.74
N ALA A 374 -112.07 -116.73 -6.98
CA ALA A 374 -113.10 -116.10 -7.80
C ALA A 374 -112.80 -116.22 -9.31
N ASP A 375 -111.52 -116.11 -9.70
CA ASP A 375 -111.10 -116.08 -11.10
C ASP A 375 -111.30 -117.41 -11.84
N ILE A 376 -111.26 -118.57 -11.15
CA ILE A 376 -111.51 -119.90 -11.75
C ILE A 376 -112.95 -120.04 -12.29
N THR A 377 -113.90 -119.25 -11.78
CA THR A 377 -115.32 -119.32 -12.20
C THR A 377 -115.69 -118.29 -13.27
N LEU A 378 -114.87 -117.25 -13.45
CA LEU A 378 -115.16 -116.11 -14.34
C LEU A 378 -114.43 -116.22 -15.69
N GLU A 379 -113.30 -116.93 -15.74
CA GLU A 379 -112.50 -117.17 -16.96
C GLU A 379 -113.22 -118.02 -18.04
N GLN A 380 -114.25 -118.78 -17.65
CA GLN A 380 -115.05 -119.59 -18.59
C GLN A 380 -116.13 -118.79 -19.33
N GLN A 381 -116.49 -117.57 -18.89
CA GLN A 381 -117.67 -116.89 -19.43
C GLN A 381 -117.43 -115.83 -20.50
N ASN A 382 -116.40 -114.97 -20.46
CA ASN A 382 -116.41 -113.82 -21.38
C ASN A 382 -115.09 -113.53 -22.06
N LYS A 383 -114.45 -114.63 -22.50
CA LYS A 383 -113.62 -114.73 -23.71
C LYS A 383 -114.35 -114.26 -25.01
N ALA A 384 -115.52 -113.63 -24.89
CA ALA A 384 -116.42 -113.17 -25.94
C ALA A 384 -116.44 -111.63 -26.14
N LEU A 385 -115.59 -110.86 -25.44
CA LEU A 385 -115.52 -109.40 -25.58
C LEU A 385 -114.14 -108.90 -26.03
N LYS A 386 -113.43 -109.72 -26.82
CA LYS A 386 -112.44 -109.18 -27.75
C LYS A 386 -113.20 -108.56 -28.93
N ILE A 387 -112.81 -107.33 -29.25
CA ILE A 387 -113.22 -106.51 -30.41
C ILE A 387 -114.46 -105.65 -30.13
N ALA A 388 -114.30 -104.52 -29.43
CA ALA A 388 -115.31 -103.46 -29.45
C ALA A 388 -114.86 -102.02 -29.12
N MET A 389 -113.64 -101.75 -28.63
CA MET A 389 -113.25 -100.35 -28.35
C MET A 389 -111.80 -100.07 -28.76
N ALA A 390 -111.62 -99.93 -30.06
CA ALA A 390 -110.63 -99.05 -30.64
C ALA A 390 -111.15 -97.60 -30.52
N GLY A 391 -110.28 -96.67 -30.13
CA GLY A 391 -110.53 -95.23 -30.25
C GLY A 391 -110.16 -94.44 -28.99
N ALA A 392 -108.91 -93.99 -28.89
CA ALA A 392 -108.50 -92.71 -28.27
C ALA A 392 -106.96 -92.63 -28.13
N GLU A 393 -106.20 -92.76 -29.22
CA GLU A 393 -104.74 -92.60 -29.15
C GLU A 393 -104.14 -91.84 -30.33
N GLU A 394 -104.94 -90.94 -30.90
CA GLU A 394 -104.44 -89.80 -31.68
C GLU A 394 -105.24 -88.56 -31.29
N GLU A 395 -104.81 -87.87 -30.23
CA GLU A 395 -104.75 -86.40 -30.24
C GLU A 395 -104.03 -85.88 -28.99
N ALA A 396 -103.24 -84.84 -29.23
CA ALA A 396 -102.49 -84.03 -28.28
C ALA A 396 -101.20 -84.70 -27.75
N GLN A 397 -100.06 -84.66 -28.44
CA GLN A 397 -99.36 -83.47 -28.94
C GLN A 397 -99.53 -82.23 -28.05
N ILE A 398 -98.41 -81.58 -27.75
CA ILE A 398 -98.27 -80.39 -26.90
C ILE A 398 -98.16 -80.72 -25.40
N ALA A 399 -97.12 -81.48 -25.07
CA ALA A 399 -96.31 -81.20 -23.89
C ALA A 399 -94.84 -81.40 -24.28
N GLN A 400 -94.31 -80.40 -24.97
CA GLN A 400 -93.24 -79.59 -24.42
C GLN A 400 -91.86 -80.07 -24.91
N GLN A 401 -91.34 -79.51 -26.00
CA GLN A 401 -91.05 -78.07 -26.10
C GLN A 401 -90.23 -77.61 -24.88
N GLN A 402 -89.11 -78.29 -24.60
CA GLN A 402 -88.11 -77.79 -23.64
C GLN A 402 -86.67 -78.23 -23.92
N ALA A 403 -86.41 -79.07 -24.94
CA ALA A 403 -85.06 -79.55 -25.22
C ALA A 403 -84.25 -78.68 -26.21
N ALA A 404 -84.85 -77.68 -26.88
CA ALA A 404 -84.22 -77.08 -28.07
C ALA A 404 -83.60 -75.68 -27.88
N ILE A 405 -83.65 -75.05 -26.70
CA ILE A 405 -83.20 -73.65 -26.52
C ILE A 405 -81.90 -73.50 -25.69
N ALA A 406 -81.33 -74.57 -25.12
CA ALA A 406 -80.16 -74.44 -24.25
C ALA A 406 -78.80 -74.40 -24.98
N ILE A 407 -78.72 -74.75 -26.26
CA ILE A 407 -77.42 -74.97 -26.94
C ILE A 407 -77.01 -73.78 -27.84
N ALA A 408 -77.93 -72.87 -28.19
CA ALA A 408 -77.63 -71.77 -29.12
C ALA A 408 -76.98 -70.52 -28.47
N ASN A 409 -77.02 -70.38 -27.14
CA ASN A 409 -76.55 -69.14 -26.48
C ASN A 409 -75.09 -69.17 -26.02
N LYS A 410 -74.41 -70.33 -26.01
CA LYS A 410 -73.02 -70.42 -25.55
C LYS A 410 -71.96 -70.14 -26.61
N GLU A 411 -72.33 -70.11 -27.90
CA GLU A 411 -71.36 -69.87 -28.98
C GLU A 411 -71.21 -68.37 -29.35
N LYS A 412 -72.19 -67.53 -28.97
CA LYS A 412 -72.14 -66.07 -29.26
C LYS A 412 -71.31 -65.25 -28.27
N GLU A 413 -71.13 -65.69 -27.02
CA GLU A 413 -70.32 -64.96 -26.04
C GLU A 413 -68.81 -65.17 -26.24
N ARG A 414 -68.38 -66.30 -26.81
CA ARG A 414 -66.95 -66.58 -27.00
C ARG A 414 -66.30 -65.78 -28.13
N LEU A 415 -67.07 -65.39 -29.15
CA LEU A 415 -66.57 -64.61 -30.29
C LEU A 415 -66.58 -63.09 -30.06
N ALA A 416 -67.32 -62.60 -29.05
CA ALA A 416 -67.35 -61.17 -28.71
C ALA A 416 -66.14 -60.74 -27.86
N ALA A 417 -65.65 -61.61 -26.97
CA ALA A 417 -64.51 -61.31 -26.09
C ALA A 417 -63.15 -61.30 -26.82
N GLU A 418 -63.04 -61.97 -27.96
CA GLU A 418 -61.79 -62.07 -28.74
C GLU A 418 -61.63 -60.89 -29.72
N ALA A 419 -62.73 -60.30 -30.20
CA ALA A 419 -62.73 -59.09 -31.03
C ALA A 419 -62.38 -57.81 -30.24
N GLU A 420 -62.78 -57.72 -28.96
CA GLU A 420 -62.52 -56.56 -28.10
C GLU A 420 -61.04 -56.49 -27.65
N ARG A 421 -60.37 -57.65 -27.51
CA ARG A 421 -58.92 -57.71 -27.22
C ARG A 421 -58.05 -57.29 -28.39
N ILE A 422 -58.42 -57.64 -29.62
CA ILE A 422 -57.66 -57.26 -30.83
C ILE A 422 -57.78 -55.75 -31.09
N GLN A 423 -58.96 -55.14 -30.85
CA GLN A 423 -59.14 -53.68 -30.96
C GLN A 423 -58.39 -52.90 -29.86
N ALA A 424 -58.28 -53.45 -28.64
CA ALA A 424 -57.51 -52.84 -27.55
C ALA A 424 -55.99 -52.90 -27.81
N GLU A 425 -55.48 -53.98 -28.41
CA GLU A 425 -54.06 -54.13 -28.74
C GLU A 425 -53.64 -53.22 -29.93
N GLU A 426 -54.47 -53.08 -30.96
CA GLU A 426 -54.22 -52.14 -32.07
C GLU A 426 -54.29 -50.66 -31.63
N ALA A 427 -55.18 -50.32 -30.69
CA ALA A 427 -55.25 -48.96 -30.13
C ALA A 427 -54.00 -48.60 -29.30
N VAL A 428 -53.44 -49.55 -28.54
CA VAL A 428 -52.20 -49.34 -27.77
C VAL A 428 -50.97 -49.28 -28.67
N ALA A 429 -50.92 -50.08 -29.75
CA ALA A 429 -49.84 -50.01 -30.73
C ALA A 429 -49.84 -48.67 -31.48
N THR A 430 -51.03 -48.18 -31.86
CA THR A 430 -51.18 -46.88 -32.54
C THR A 430 -50.86 -45.71 -31.61
N ALA A 431 -51.28 -45.77 -30.34
CA ALA A 431 -50.94 -44.76 -29.33
C ALA A 431 -49.42 -44.71 -29.04
N LYS A 432 -48.75 -45.87 -28.97
CA LYS A 432 -47.29 -45.94 -28.80
C LYS A 432 -46.53 -45.40 -30.02
N ALA A 433 -46.98 -45.70 -31.24
CA ALA A 433 -46.36 -45.18 -32.46
C ALA A 433 -46.51 -43.65 -32.58
N VAL A 434 -47.66 -43.08 -32.19
CA VAL A 434 -47.90 -41.64 -32.19
C VAL A 434 -47.08 -40.92 -31.10
N GLU A 435 -46.96 -41.50 -29.90
CA GLU A 435 -46.10 -40.96 -28.84
C GLU A 435 -44.60 -41.02 -29.21
N GLN A 436 -44.15 -42.11 -29.84
CA GLN A 436 -42.77 -42.25 -30.29
C GLN A 436 -42.43 -41.21 -31.37
N ALA A 437 -43.33 -41.00 -32.35
CA ALA A 437 -43.17 -39.99 -33.39
C ALA A 437 -43.20 -38.55 -32.81
N ASN A 438 -44.09 -38.27 -31.85
CA ASN A 438 -44.14 -36.97 -31.18
C ASN A 438 -42.90 -36.70 -30.32
N ARG A 439 -42.33 -37.75 -29.70
CA ARG A 439 -41.07 -37.65 -28.94
C ARG A 439 -39.88 -37.40 -29.85
N GLU A 440 -39.79 -38.08 -30.99
CA GLU A 440 -38.75 -37.84 -32.00
C GLU A 440 -38.85 -36.43 -32.60
N GLN A 441 -40.07 -35.94 -32.87
CA GLN A 441 -40.28 -34.57 -33.32
C GLN A 441 -39.87 -33.54 -32.25
N ARG A 442 -40.18 -33.78 -30.97
CA ARG A 442 -39.74 -32.91 -29.87
C ARG A 442 -38.23 -32.94 -29.68
N LEU A 443 -37.60 -34.11 -29.78
CA LEU A 443 -36.14 -34.23 -29.71
C LEU A 443 -35.47 -33.50 -30.88
N ALA A 444 -36.00 -33.61 -32.10
CA ALA A 444 -35.49 -32.89 -33.26
C ALA A 444 -35.63 -31.35 -33.11
N ILE A 445 -36.71 -30.85 -32.51
CA ILE A 445 -36.88 -29.41 -32.21
C ILE A 445 -35.88 -28.97 -31.13
N ILE A 446 -35.69 -29.77 -30.07
CA ILE A 446 -34.75 -29.47 -28.99
C ILE A 446 -33.31 -29.46 -29.51
N ASP A 447 -32.93 -30.42 -30.37
CA ASP A 447 -31.60 -30.46 -30.97
C ASP A 447 -31.38 -29.30 -31.95
N ALA A 448 -32.40 -28.94 -32.76
CA ALA A 448 -32.34 -27.76 -33.61
C ALA A 448 -32.24 -26.45 -32.79
N GLU A 449 -32.94 -26.36 -31.66
CA GLU A 449 -32.88 -25.21 -30.75
C GLU A 449 -31.55 -25.14 -30.00
N LYS A 450 -30.97 -26.28 -29.62
CA LYS A 450 -29.64 -26.38 -29.01
C LYS A 450 -28.55 -25.95 -29.99
N ASP A 451 -28.60 -26.41 -31.24
CA ASP A 451 -27.66 -26.02 -32.29
C ASP A 451 -27.80 -24.54 -32.67
N ALA A 452 -29.03 -24.02 -32.73
CA ALA A 452 -29.29 -22.60 -32.96
C ALA A 452 -28.76 -21.73 -31.80
N ASN A 453 -28.95 -22.18 -30.56
CA ASN A 453 -28.42 -21.48 -29.38
C ASN A 453 -26.88 -21.55 -29.31
N GLN A 454 -26.27 -22.69 -29.65
CA GLN A 454 -24.81 -22.80 -29.71
C GLN A 454 -24.20 -21.87 -30.76
N LYS A 455 -24.81 -21.78 -31.96
CA LYS A 455 -24.38 -20.82 -33.00
C LYS A 455 -24.56 -19.37 -32.55
N ARG A 456 -25.71 -19.03 -31.96
CA ARG A 456 -25.97 -17.67 -31.43
C ARG A 456 -24.96 -17.27 -30.35
N ILE A 457 -24.61 -18.19 -29.44
CA ILE A 457 -23.60 -17.96 -28.40
C ILE A 457 -22.21 -17.81 -29.02
N ALA A 458 -21.85 -18.66 -29.99
CA ALA A 458 -20.57 -18.55 -30.69
C ALA A 458 -20.45 -17.20 -31.42
N ASP A 459 -21.51 -16.78 -32.12
CA ASP A 459 -21.54 -15.49 -32.83
C ASP A 459 -21.50 -14.30 -31.87
N GLN A 460 -22.26 -14.35 -30.76
CA GLN A 460 -22.21 -13.31 -29.71
C GLN A 460 -20.82 -13.20 -29.08
N ASN A 461 -20.18 -14.33 -28.79
CA ASN A 461 -18.83 -14.35 -28.22
C ASN A 461 -17.81 -13.80 -29.22
N VAL A 462 -17.91 -14.11 -30.52
CA VAL A 462 -17.01 -13.55 -31.55
C VAL A 462 -17.19 -12.04 -31.66
N VAL A 463 -18.43 -11.55 -31.69
CA VAL A 463 -18.72 -10.11 -31.75
C VAL A 463 -18.23 -9.40 -30.49
N GLU A 464 -18.43 -9.98 -29.30
CA GLU A 464 -17.96 -9.41 -28.04
C GLU A 464 -16.43 -9.38 -27.96
N ILE A 465 -15.76 -10.46 -28.39
CA ILE A 465 -14.29 -10.52 -28.48
C ILE A 465 -13.77 -9.47 -29.47
N ASP A 466 -14.42 -9.28 -30.62
CA ASP A 466 -14.00 -8.29 -31.61
C ASP A 466 -14.24 -6.85 -31.15
N VAL A 467 -15.38 -6.57 -30.51
CA VAL A 467 -15.63 -5.27 -29.88
C VAL A 467 -14.62 -5.00 -28.76
N PHE A 468 -14.29 -6.01 -27.95
CA PHE A 468 -13.29 -5.89 -26.91
C PHE A 468 -11.88 -5.65 -27.49
N ARG A 469 -11.48 -6.39 -28.53
CA ARG A 469 -10.19 -6.19 -29.22
C ARG A 469 -10.09 -4.80 -29.84
N ARG A 470 -11.13 -4.34 -30.54
CA ARG A 470 -11.16 -2.99 -31.12
C ARG A 470 -11.13 -1.89 -30.06
N ARG A 471 -11.88 -2.05 -28.96
CA ARG A 471 -11.86 -1.12 -27.83
C ARG A 471 -10.48 -1.09 -27.18
N ARG A 472 -9.88 -2.25 -26.96
CA ARG A 472 -8.55 -2.35 -26.34
C ARG A 472 -7.46 -1.76 -27.24
N GLN A 473 -7.54 -1.99 -28.54
CA GLN A 473 -6.63 -1.41 -29.51
C GLN A 473 -6.80 0.12 -29.61
N ALA A 474 -8.04 0.62 -29.54
CA ALA A 474 -8.31 2.06 -29.46
C ALA A 474 -7.83 2.69 -28.15
N GLU A 475 -7.96 2.00 -27.02
CA GLU A 475 -7.41 2.45 -25.73
C GLU A 475 -5.88 2.50 -25.75
N ILE A 476 -5.22 1.46 -26.27
CA ILE A 476 -3.76 1.43 -26.43
C ILE A 476 -3.30 2.56 -27.37
N ALA A 477 -3.99 2.77 -28.50
CA ALA A 477 -3.68 3.86 -29.41
C ALA A 477 -3.87 5.25 -28.77
N ARG A 478 -4.92 5.43 -27.95
CA ARG A 478 -5.12 6.67 -27.19
C ARG A 478 -4.04 6.90 -26.15
N GLN A 479 -3.69 5.87 -25.38
CA GLN A 479 -2.62 5.95 -24.38
C GLN A 479 -1.25 6.23 -25.03
N ALA A 480 -0.96 5.59 -26.16
CA ALA A 480 0.26 5.86 -26.92
C ALA A 480 0.29 7.31 -27.43
N ALA A 481 -0.81 7.81 -28.00
CA ALA A 481 -0.91 9.20 -28.47
C ALA A 481 -0.82 10.23 -27.34
N GLU A 482 -1.37 9.93 -26.15
CA GLU A 482 -1.29 10.80 -24.97
C GLU A 482 0.13 10.85 -24.41
N LEU A 483 0.82 9.70 -24.31
CA LEU A 483 2.23 9.65 -23.92
C LEU A 483 3.14 10.38 -24.91
N GLU A 484 2.89 10.25 -26.21
CA GLU A 484 3.62 11.02 -27.23
C GLU A 484 3.36 12.52 -27.10
N ALA A 485 2.10 12.93 -26.91
CA ALA A 485 1.74 14.33 -26.72
C ALA A 485 2.40 14.92 -25.47
N ASP A 486 2.38 14.20 -24.35
CA ASP A 486 3.03 14.61 -23.11
C ASP A 486 4.55 14.69 -23.27
N SER A 487 5.18 13.72 -23.95
CA SER A 487 6.61 13.77 -24.24
C SER A 487 7.01 15.02 -25.04
N ILE A 488 6.19 15.41 -26.02
CA ILE A 488 6.40 16.61 -26.84
C ILE A 488 6.20 17.87 -25.99
N ARG A 489 5.20 17.89 -25.10
CA ARG A 489 4.96 19.02 -24.18
C ARG A 489 6.13 19.20 -23.22
N THR A 490 6.62 18.12 -22.60
CA THR A 490 7.78 18.16 -21.71
C THR A 490 9.04 18.60 -22.45
N LEU A 491 9.25 18.13 -23.69
CA LEU A 491 10.39 18.56 -24.51
C LEU A 491 10.27 20.06 -24.87
N ALA A 492 9.08 20.51 -25.25
CA ALA A 492 8.82 21.92 -25.54
C ALA A 492 9.02 22.83 -24.32
N GLU A 493 8.61 22.38 -23.14
CA GLU A 493 8.83 23.08 -21.87
C GLU A 493 10.32 23.12 -21.50
N ALA A 494 11.03 22.00 -21.63
CA ALA A 494 12.47 21.95 -21.42
C ALA A 494 13.23 22.90 -22.35
N ASN A 495 12.84 22.95 -23.63
CA ASN A 495 13.40 23.90 -24.59
C ASN A 495 13.10 25.36 -24.23
N ARG A 496 11.87 25.65 -23.75
CA ARG A 496 11.52 27.00 -23.25
C ARG A 496 12.36 27.39 -22.04
N TYR A 497 12.52 26.50 -21.06
CA TYR A 497 13.34 26.76 -19.88
C TYR A 497 14.81 26.98 -20.26
N LYS A 498 15.35 26.16 -21.15
CA LYS A 498 16.72 26.34 -21.66
C LYS A 498 16.89 27.69 -22.35
N ALA A 499 15.96 28.08 -23.23
CA ALA A 499 16.00 29.36 -23.91
C ALA A 499 15.89 30.55 -22.94
N LEU A 500 15.04 30.46 -21.90
CA LEU A 500 14.92 31.47 -20.86
C LEU A 500 16.19 31.58 -20.01
N ALA A 501 16.79 30.45 -19.62
CA ALA A 501 18.04 30.43 -18.87
C ALA A 501 19.20 31.00 -19.69
N GLU A 502 19.28 30.69 -20.99
CA GLU A 502 20.26 31.27 -21.90
C GLU A 502 20.05 32.78 -22.08
N ALA A 503 18.79 33.24 -22.17
CA ALA A 503 18.47 34.66 -22.26
C ALA A 503 18.86 35.42 -20.98
N GLN A 504 18.53 34.87 -19.81
CA GLN A 504 18.93 35.42 -18.51
C GLN A 504 20.45 35.42 -18.33
N GLY A 505 21.12 34.34 -18.74
CA GLY A 505 22.59 34.25 -18.72
C GLY A 505 23.22 35.32 -19.61
N LYS A 506 22.71 35.53 -20.83
CA LYS A 506 23.16 36.60 -21.73
C LYS A 506 22.88 37.99 -21.14
N GLN A 507 21.73 38.21 -20.52
CA GLN A 507 21.40 39.47 -19.85
C GLN A 507 22.35 39.75 -18.69
N ALA A 508 22.61 38.76 -17.84
CA ALA A 508 23.54 38.88 -16.71
C ALA A 508 24.99 39.12 -17.18
N LEU A 509 25.42 38.49 -18.28
CA LEU A 509 26.72 38.76 -18.89
C LEU A 509 26.81 40.19 -19.43
N ILE A 510 25.81 40.64 -20.19
CA ILE A 510 25.75 42.02 -20.70
C ILE A 510 25.69 43.03 -19.56
N GLU A 511 24.94 42.75 -18.49
CA GLU A 511 24.87 43.60 -17.30
C GLU A 511 26.20 43.64 -16.56
N ALA A 512 26.89 42.50 -16.39
CA ALA A 512 28.22 42.45 -15.80
C ALA A 512 29.27 43.19 -16.67
N GLU A 513 29.22 43.04 -18.00
CA GLU A 513 30.08 43.77 -18.94
C GLU A 513 29.80 45.28 -18.90
N ASN A 514 28.53 45.68 -18.78
CA ASN A 514 28.14 47.08 -18.63
C ASN A 514 28.58 47.65 -17.27
N ALA A 515 28.49 46.86 -16.19
CA ALA A 515 28.91 47.27 -14.84
C ALA A 515 30.43 47.40 -14.71
N LEU A 516 31.21 46.59 -15.43
CA LEU A 516 32.66 46.63 -15.42
C LEU A 516 33.25 47.78 -16.28
N SER A 517 32.46 48.49 -17.09
CA SER A 517 33.01 49.21 -18.24
C SER A 517 32.45 50.63 -18.44
N ASN A 518 33.01 51.58 -17.68
CA ASN A 518 33.22 52.95 -18.18
C ASN A 518 34.68 53.14 -18.60
N ALA A 519 35.64 52.74 -17.77
CA ALA A 519 37.08 52.91 -18.06
C ALA A 519 37.60 51.94 -19.14
N ASN A 520 37.22 50.66 -19.09
CA ASN A 520 37.66 49.66 -20.07
C ASN A 520 37.03 49.87 -21.45
N ARG A 521 35.75 50.29 -21.54
CA ARG A 521 35.07 50.63 -22.80
C ARG A 521 35.72 51.82 -23.47
N THR A 522 36.12 52.82 -22.69
CA THR A 522 36.86 53.97 -23.22
C THR A 522 38.22 53.51 -23.74
N ALA A 523 38.92 52.62 -23.04
CA ALA A 523 40.20 52.07 -23.49
C ALA A 523 40.08 51.15 -24.73
N GLU A 524 39.02 50.35 -24.83
CA GLU A 524 38.74 49.49 -25.99
C GLU A 524 38.27 50.30 -27.20
N LEU A 525 37.41 51.31 -27.00
CA LEU A 525 37.05 52.28 -28.04
C LEU A 525 38.26 53.04 -28.52
N ILE A 526 39.13 53.51 -27.61
CA ILE A 526 40.40 54.13 -27.98
C ILE A 526 41.24 53.12 -28.77
N LYS A 527 41.39 51.87 -28.33
CA LYS A 527 42.19 50.87 -29.04
C LYS A 527 41.62 50.50 -30.43
N LEU A 528 40.30 50.48 -30.59
CA LEU A 528 39.63 50.14 -31.85
C LEU A 528 39.57 51.32 -32.83
N LEU A 529 39.40 52.56 -32.32
CA LEU A 529 39.38 53.78 -33.12
C LEU A 529 40.77 54.38 -33.37
N LEU A 530 41.78 54.09 -32.55
CA LEU A 530 43.13 54.65 -32.73
C LEU A 530 43.78 54.30 -34.08
N PRO A 531 43.67 53.07 -34.64
CA PRO A 531 44.22 52.80 -35.98
C PRO A 531 43.47 53.53 -37.10
N THR A 532 42.15 53.67 -37.03
CA THR A 532 41.36 54.40 -38.04
C THR A 532 41.50 55.92 -37.92
N ILE A 533 41.70 56.45 -36.70
CA ILE A 533 41.97 57.86 -36.45
C ILE A 533 43.44 58.20 -36.76
N ALA A 534 44.39 57.27 -36.55
CA ALA A 534 45.81 57.48 -36.87
C ALA A 534 46.06 57.67 -38.37
N ASP A 535 45.36 56.94 -39.23
CA ASP A 535 45.46 57.10 -40.69
C ASP A 535 44.85 58.42 -41.20
N GLN A 536 43.96 59.04 -40.43
CA GLN A 536 43.26 60.30 -40.77
C GLN A 536 43.81 61.52 -39.99
N LEU A 537 44.72 61.28 -39.04
CA LEU A 537 45.34 62.32 -38.21
C LEU A 537 46.15 63.37 -39.00
N PRO A 538 46.85 63.03 -40.11
CA PRO A 538 47.54 64.02 -40.92
C PRO A 538 46.58 64.99 -41.62
N GLU A 539 45.42 64.53 -42.09
CA GLU A 539 44.42 65.38 -42.76
C GLU A 539 43.70 66.31 -41.77
N MET A 540 43.44 65.85 -40.53
CA MET A 540 42.81 66.66 -39.48
C MET A 540 43.75 67.72 -38.89
N MET A 541 45.06 67.47 -38.81
CA MET A 541 46.04 68.50 -38.42
C MET A 541 46.21 69.58 -39.50
N GLN A 542 46.00 69.24 -40.77
CA GLN A 542 46.05 70.21 -41.88
C GLN A 542 44.78 71.08 -41.96
N ALA A 543 43.65 70.60 -41.41
CA ALA A 543 42.40 71.36 -41.27
C ALA A 543 42.33 72.28 -40.03
N LEU A 544 43.26 72.14 -39.07
CA LEU A 544 43.34 72.93 -37.83
C LEU A 544 44.54 73.91 -37.78
N ALA A 545 45.32 74.01 -38.85
CA ALA A 545 46.25 75.13 -39.03
C ALA A 545 45.45 76.42 -39.28
N PRO A 546 45.71 77.53 -38.55
CA PRO A 546 44.95 78.76 -38.74
C PRO A 546 45.21 79.32 -40.14
N GLN A 547 44.20 79.31 -41.00
CA GLN A 547 44.19 80.17 -42.18
C GLN A 547 43.89 81.60 -41.70
N PRO A 548 44.75 82.59 -41.99
CA PRO A 548 44.47 83.97 -41.64
C PRO A 548 43.38 84.51 -42.57
N GLY A 549 42.27 84.94 -41.97
CA GLY A 549 41.29 85.80 -42.61
C GLY A 549 40.15 85.07 -43.31
N VAL A 550 39.06 84.88 -42.57
CA VAL A 550 37.72 85.32 -43.00
C VAL A 550 36.85 85.52 -41.77
N LEU A 551 36.58 86.79 -41.50
CA LEU A 551 35.58 87.29 -40.58
C LEU A 551 34.19 87.00 -41.19
N GLY A 552 33.28 86.45 -40.40
CA GLY A 552 31.92 86.15 -40.85
C GLY A 552 31.00 85.77 -39.69
N ASP A 553 30.52 86.81 -39.00
CA ASP A 553 29.32 86.89 -38.18
C ASP A 553 29.08 85.86 -37.06
N ALA A 554 29.57 86.23 -35.88
CA ALA A 554 29.06 85.74 -34.61
C ALA A 554 27.58 86.14 -34.42
N LYS A 555 26.67 85.18 -34.48
CA LYS A 555 25.37 85.27 -33.80
C LYS A 555 25.47 84.59 -32.45
N VAL A 556 25.81 85.40 -31.45
CA VAL A 556 25.67 85.10 -30.04
C VAL A 556 24.17 85.04 -29.72
N PHE A 557 23.65 83.85 -29.40
CA PHE A 557 22.42 83.73 -28.61
C PHE A 557 22.81 83.29 -27.21
N ALA A 558 22.90 84.27 -26.32
CA ALA A 558 22.86 84.05 -24.88
C ALA A 558 21.39 83.93 -24.45
N PHE A 559 21.06 82.92 -23.65
CA PHE A 559 19.87 82.97 -22.81
C PHE A 559 20.21 82.61 -21.36
N PRO A 560 19.58 83.30 -20.39
CA PRO A 560 20.02 83.37 -19.00
C PRO A 560 19.36 82.28 -18.15
N GLY A 561 19.96 81.99 -16.99
CA GLY A 561 19.44 81.01 -16.04
C GLY A 561 18.14 81.43 -15.34
N SER A 562 17.35 80.43 -14.94
CA SER A 562 16.64 80.31 -13.66
C SER A 562 15.37 79.45 -13.78
N ASN A 563 15.35 78.34 -13.06
CA ASN A 563 14.21 77.56 -12.54
C ASN A 563 12.99 77.25 -13.43
N GLY A 564 12.78 75.95 -13.64
CA GLY A 564 11.46 75.37 -13.95
C GLY A 564 11.48 74.35 -15.08
N GLU A 565 11.48 73.08 -14.71
CA GLU A 565 10.74 71.97 -15.33
C GLU A 565 10.63 71.86 -16.87
N GLY A 566 11.25 70.81 -17.42
CA GLY A 566 10.79 70.18 -18.67
C GLY A 566 11.69 70.33 -19.91
N SER A 567 12.08 69.18 -20.47
CA SER A 567 12.36 68.95 -21.90
C SER A 567 13.54 69.67 -22.56
N GLY A 568 14.76 69.13 -22.37
CA GLY A 568 15.96 69.52 -23.12
C GLY A 568 16.92 68.37 -23.50
N LEU A 569 16.48 67.11 -23.41
CA LEU A 569 17.30 65.92 -23.76
C LEU A 569 17.06 65.41 -25.20
N GLY A 570 16.48 66.24 -26.07
CA GLY A 570 16.06 65.85 -27.43
C GLY A 570 17.13 66.01 -28.51
N GLU A 571 18.18 66.81 -28.31
CA GLU A 571 19.10 67.18 -29.41
C GLU A 571 20.49 66.56 -29.31
N ILE A 572 20.93 66.16 -28.11
CA ILE A 572 22.19 65.40 -27.94
C ILE A 572 21.99 63.93 -28.37
N ASN A 573 20.77 63.39 -28.24
CA ASN A 573 20.43 62.08 -28.78
C ASN A 573 20.33 62.08 -30.32
N LYS A 574 20.05 63.23 -30.95
CA LYS A 574 19.85 63.34 -32.41
C LYS A 574 21.17 63.30 -33.20
N LEU A 575 22.29 63.68 -32.58
CA LEU A 575 23.62 63.57 -33.16
C LEU A 575 24.25 62.19 -32.94
N LEU A 576 23.93 61.52 -31.84
CA LEU A 576 24.40 60.15 -31.58
C LEU A 576 23.70 59.11 -32.48
N LEU A 577 22.41 59.33 -32.80
CA LEU A 577 21.64 58.48 -33.72
C LEU A 577 21.93 58.69 -35.21
N SER A 578 22.77 59.67 -35.58
CA SER A 578 23.12 59.97 -36.99
C SER A 578 24.19 59.03 -37.58
N THR A 579 24.87 58.22 -36.77
CA THR A 579 26.06 57.45 -37.21
C THR A 579 25.85 55.93 -37.24
N SER A 580 24.72 55.44 -36.75
CA SER A 580 24.31 54.04 -36.79
C SER A 580 23.08 53.89 -37.68
N GLY A 581 22.98 52.82 -38.46
CA GLY A 581 21.97 52.56 -39.51
C GLY A 581 20.47 52.52 -39.10
N LEU A 582 20.07 53.27 -38.08
CA LEU A 582 18.71 53.55 -37.65
C LEU A 582 17.97 54.59 -38.53
N SER A 583 18.61 55.23 -39.51
CA SER A 583 17.91 56.09 -40.49
C SER A 583 16.97 55.30 -41.42
N LEU A 584 17.23 54.01 -41.65
CA LEU A 584 16.32 53.10 -42.36
C LEU A 584 15.12 52.67 -41.50
N ILE A 585 15.30 52.62 -40.18
CA ILE A 585 14.26 52.22 -39.23
C ILE A 585 13.33 53.40 -38.92
N ASN A 586 13.85 54.63 -38.86
CA ASN A 586 13.00 55.82 -38.76
C ASN A 586 12.20 56.09 -40.03
N GLY A 587 12.69 55.71 -41.22
CA GLY A 587 11.88 55.72 -42.46
C GLY A 587 10.70 54.75 -42.43
N LEU A 588 10.83 53.62 -41.72
CA LEU A 588 9.75 52.65 -41.52
C LEU A 588 8.82 53.02 -40.34
N LEU A 589 9.27 53.88 -39.44
CA LEU A 589 8.50 54.41 -38.33
C LEU A 589 7.61 55.59 -38.74
N GLU A 590 8.09 56.47 -39.63
CA GLU A 590 7.28 57.57 -40.21
C GLU A 590 6.15 57.07 -41.12
N GLU A 591 6.23 55.86 -41.68
CA GLU A 591 5.16 55.27 -42.51
C GLU A 591 3.97 54.69 -41.72
N GLY A 592 3.96 54.76 -40.38
CA GLY A 592 2.78 54.43 -39.56
C GLY A 592 2.33 52.95 -39.56
N LYS A 593 3.00 52.07 -40.32
CA LYS A 593 2.61 50.65 -40.46
C LYS A 593 3.00 49.78 -39.27
N LEU A 594 4.02 50.17 -38.50
CA LEU A 594 4.40 49.48 -37.26
C LEU A 594 3.43 49.77 -36.09
N GLY A 595 2.80 50.96 -36.07
CA GLY A 595 1.80 51.31 -35.07
C GLY A 595 0.55 50.43 -35.15
N ASN A 596 0.10 50.12 -36.37
CA ASN A 596 -1.04 49.22 -36.57
C ASN A 596 -0.71 47.78 -36.20
N LEU A 597 0.51 47.31 -36.47
CA LEU A 597 0.95 45.96 -36.11
C LEU A 597 1.09 45.78 -34.59
N LEU A 598 1.61 46.81 -33.91
CA LEU A 598 1.78 46.81 -32.46
C LEU A 598 0.43 46.95 -31.73
N ALA A 599 -0.53 47.69 -32.29
CA ALA A 599 -1.91 47.74 -31.78
C ALA A 599 -2.63 46.40 -31.96
N GLN A 600 -2.43 45.70 -33.08
CA GLN A 600 -2.98 44.36 -33.32
C GLN A 600 -2.40 43.30 -32.37
N VAL A 601 -1.09 43.34 -32.13
CA VAL A 601 -0.40 42.41 -31.22
C VAL A 601 -0.75 42.73 -29.75
N LYS A 602 -0.95 44.00 -29.40
CA LYS A 602 -1.39 44.42 -28.07
C LYS A 602 -2.83 44.00 -27.78
N GLY A 603 -3.73 44.07 -28.77
CA GLY A 603 -5.09 43.52 -28.66
C GLY A 603 -5.09 42.00 -28.44
N PHE A 604 -4.17 41.29 -29.11
CA PHE A 604 -4.01 39.83 -28.99
C PHE A 604 -3.43 39.37 -27.64
N LEU A 605 -2.67 40.23 -26.95
CA LEU A 605 -2.04 39.91 -25.67
C LEU A 605 -2.86 40.33 -24.45
N GLN A 606 -3.87 41.19 -24.62
CA GLN A 606 -4.61 41.78 -23.50
C GLN A 606 -5.91 41.03 -23.16
N ASP A 607 -6.43 40.17 -24.03
CA ASP A 607 -7.55 39.28 -23.71
C ASP A 607 -7.05 37.88 -23.35
N ASN A 608 -6.62 37.72 -22.09
CA ASN A 608 -6.63 36.41 -21.47
C ASN A 608 -6.83 36.51 -19.95
N ARG A 609 -8.11 36.70 -19.55
CA ARG A 609 -8.63 36.22 -18.26
C ARG A 609 -10.12 35.89 -18.37
N ALA A 610 -10.38 34.58 -18.27
CA ALA A 610 -11.60 33.85 -17.89
C ALA A 610 -12.96 34.61 -17.90
N ASP A 611 -13.84 34.28 -18.86
CA ASP A 611 -15.03 33.43 -18.65
C ASP A 611 -15.93 33.37 -19.91
N THR A 612 -16.32 32.16 -20.34
CA THR A 612 -17.51 31.82 -21.16
C THR A 612 -17.50 32.31 -22.64
N SER A 613 -17.70 31.54 -23.73
CA SER A 613 -18.54 30.36 -24.03
C SER A 613 -18.04 29.67 -25.32
N GLN A 614 -18.27 28.36 -25.45
CA GLN A 614 -17.79 27.48 -26.55
C GLN A 614 -18.34 27.78 -27.96
N ASN A 615 -19.20 28.78 -28.15
CA ASN A 615 -19.90 29.01 -29.43
C ASN A 615 -19.18 29.94 -30.42
N GLU A 616 -18.23 30.77 -30.00
CA GLU A 616 -17.47 31.63 -30.93
C GLU A 616 -16.28 30.91 -31.58
N ILE A 617 -15.84 29.80 -30.98
CA ILE A 617 -14.73 28.99 -31.50
C ILE A 617 -15.14 28.26 -32.79
N LEU A 618 -16.39 27.78 -32.86
CA LEU A 618 -16.89 27.06 -34.03
C LEU A 618 -17.09 27.96 -35.26
N GLN A 619 -17.53 29.21 -35.09
CA GLN A 619 -17.66 30.16 -36.20
C GLN A 619 -16.31 30.66 -36.74
N ASN A 620 -15.30 30.79 -35.89
CA ASN A 620 -13.96 31.23 -36.30
C ASN A 620 -13.15 30.12 -36.99
N VAL A 621 -13.43 28.84 -36.69
CA VAL A 621 -12.83 27.70 -37.40
C VAL A 621 -13.41 27.53 -38.81
N GLU A 622 -14.72 27.76 -38.99
CA GLU A 622 -15.39 27.69 -40.29
C GLU A 622 -14.91 28.79 -41.26
N THR A 623 -14.65 29.99 -40.74
CA THR A 623 -14.14 31.13 -41.53
C THR A 623 -12.65 30.98 -41.89
N LEU A 624 -11.83 30.41 -41.00
CA LEU A 624 -10.42 30.12 -41.28
C LEU A 624 -10.23 28.99 -42.31
N LEU A 625 -11.11 27.99 -42.32
CA LEU A 625 -11.11 26.94 -43.35
C LEU A 625 -11.49 27.48 -44.73
N ALA A 626 -12.39 28.45 -44.81
CA ALA A 626 -12.78 29.13 -46.06
C ALA A 626 -11.66 30.00 -46.65
N ASP A 627 -10.86 30.66 -45.80
CA ASP A 627 -9.73 31.50 -46.25
C ASP A 627 -8.49 30.69 -46.66
N LEU A 628 -8.27 29.50 -46.06
CA LEU A 628 -7.19 28.60 -46.45
C LEU A 628 -7.43 27.93 -47.81
N GLN A 629 -8.68 27.65 -48.19
CA GLN A 629 -9.02 27.13 -49.52
C GLN A 629 -8.87 28.15 -50.65
N LYS A 630 -8.95 29.46 -50.36
CA LYS A 630 -8.76 30.54 -51.34
C LYS A 630 -7.30 30.84 -51.66
N LYS A 631 -6.37 30.44 -50.79
CA LYS A 631 -4.92 30.72 -50.94
C LYS A 631 -4.14 29.60 -51.65
N ALA A 632 -4.77 28.44 -51.87
CA ALA A 632 -4.17 27.29 -52.58
C ALA A 632 -4.33 27.33 -54.12
N THR A 633 -4.99 28.33 -54.69
CA THR A 633 -5.35 28.38 -56.14
C THR A 633 -4.73 29.51 -56.95
N ASN A 634 -3.58 30.08 -56.56
CA ASN A 634 -2.93 31.09 -57.42
C ASN A 634 -1.40 31.04 -57.41
N PRO A 635 -0.76 30.41 -58.42
CA PRO A 635 0.67 30.54 -58.69
C PRO A 635 0.90 31.49 -59.88
N GLN A 636 1.56 32.63 -59.67
CA GLN A 636 2.28 33.31 -60.75
C GLN A 636 3.72 33.62 -60.34
N GLY A 637 4.62 33.09 -61.16
CA GLY A 637 6.05 33.13 -61.00
C GLY A 637 6.76 34.17 -61.88
N LYS A 638 8.07 33.96 -61.91
CA LYS A 638 9.17 34.79 -62.39
C LYS A 638 9.08 35.26 -63.85
N THR A 639 9.84 36.32 -64.09
CA THR A 639 10.08 37.03 -65.35
C THR A 639 10.98 36.25 -66.33
N ASN A 640 10.71 36.51 -67.63
CA ASN A 640 11.62 36.53 -68.79
C ASN A 640 12.12 35.18 -69.36
N THR A 641 12.15 34.84 -70.66
CA THR A 641 11.64 35.25 -72.00
C THR A 641 12.26 34.22 -73.02
N PRO A 642 12.11 34.25 -74.36
CA PRO A 642 11.26 33.30 -75.13
C PRO A 642 12.05 32.65 -76.33
N PRO A 643 11.48 32.29 -77.50
CA PRO A 643 10.43 31.29 -77.77
C PRO A 643 10.76 30.28 -78.91
N THR A 644 9.81 29.34 -79.06
CA THR A 644 9.34 28.67 -80.30
C THR A 644 10.02 27.35 -80.72
N THR A 645 9.28 26.23 -80.68
CA THR A 645 8.64 25.60 -81.88
C THR A 645 8.06 24.20 -81.58
N PHE A 646 6.75 24.09 -81.79
CA PHE A 646 5.91 22.97 -82.30
C PHE A 646 6.05 21.48 -81.86
N VAL A 647 4.92 21.00 -81.29
CA VAL A 647 4.05 19.85 -81.68
C VAL A 647 4.38 18.40 -81.23
N PRO A 648 3.33 17.58 -80.93
CA PRO A 648 3.40 16.43 -80.03
C PRO A 648 3.11 15.06 -80.70
N LEU A 649 3.36 13.95 -80.00
CA LEU A 649 2.44 12.80 -79.83
C LEU A 649 3.04 11.71 -78.89
N PRO A 650 2.21 10.82 -78.28
CA PRO A 650 2.53 10.01 -77.11
C PRO A 650 2.75 8.51 -77.41
N LYS A 651 3.22 7.76 -76.41
CA LYS A 651 3.10 6.29 -76.20
C LYS A 651 4.07 5.95 -75.05
N ASN A 652 3.92 4.93 -74.22
CA ASN A 652 2.89 3.97 -73.85
C ASN A 652 3.55 3.14 -72.71
N LEU A 653 2.75 2.31 -72.06
CA LEU A 653 3.15 1.12 -71.28
C LEU A 653 3.81 1.35 -69.92
N ASP A 654 3.73 0.45 -68.96
CA ASP A 654 2.82 -0.64 -68.58
C ASP A 654 3.47 -1.22 -67.31
N SER A 655 2.67 -1.94 -66.55
CA SER A 655 3.05 -3.13 -65.79
C SER A 655 3.69 -3.07 -64.39
N SER A 656 3.16 -4.02 -63.63
CA SER A 656 3.65 -4.73 -62.43
C SER A 656 3.43 -4.01 -61.10
N GLU A 657 2.45 -4.48 -60.30
CA GLU A 657 2.53 -5.67 -59.42
C GLU A 657 3.60 -5.44 -58.33
N GLY A 658 3.33 -5.55 -57.04
CA GLY A 658 2.35 -6.37 -56.35
C GLY A 658 3.09 -7.00 -55.18
N ALA A 659 2.68 -6.67 -53.96
CA ALA A 659 2.80 -7.43 -52.72
C ALA A 659 2.08 -6.67 -51.61
#